data_AF-A0A2V5J9P6-F1
#
_entry.id   AF-A0A2V5J9P6-F1
#
_cell.length_a   1.000
_cell.length_b   1.000
_cell.length_c   1.000
_cell.angle_alpha   90.00
_cell.angle_beta   90.00
_cell.angle_gamma   90.00
#
_symmetry.space_group_name_H-M   'P 1'
#
loop_
_entity.id
_entity.type
_entity.pdbx_description
1 polymer ?
#
loop_
_entity_poly.entity_id
_entity_poly.type
_entity_poly.pdbx_seq_one_letter_code
_entity_poly.pdbx_strand_id
1 'polypeptide(L)'
;MTYTWGLSKDYVKNWSNEDAFRELYQNWWVSVPDLQIPYSLIQIRVYKPGSTRSEAKDLLGYITYKERYGGVVFTNFEARLTAHDLDIGGTTKRGVDNKALAGRHGDGLKLAALVLCRNGFRVQVVASGFNLCLGFKDECKSQMNCKVSPISPSVLDNKREQCRHIRLRKKPNELASDPSKDVCVSITKGQGADGVRISPYEFKQWIRVALELSMPNHLRCLLSFRINTEHGEIIWHPNFRDRVYFNGILLTRPRSEARKYRYGYNLFTGETDRGRQFLASPTEEALVISRIWASALERNLSYTLPRYKDLLESDFDYADVALAEKFVEKPTAQAIWNTLAETSDGGFYYCPGLKETDTNTIITSLRQKPAGLSKKLWHILRTHKLVRTPEEEIEHRFKGLKASTQHFTQFSRHIQRGLVACLALHSETRALSIEYVTTEDKTMTVLVSKDTRCLKVHDKYLKSDTAHGAAPCLGYEMSIPYTDDQSMFFCDHLVEDLYGRTLEQVINPPDPDIVRSLRLAARDSLLLMPRMVSINISGQPLELRVSWKCKDSEFLRDIVGPKLLYAVTLHRESTCSQLKKEISFQNDGVMVAACGCQMTTTSFNAHEALFSGLDSAELYFPLVAINRDKSFYGLAPAAIAP
;
A
#
# COMPACT_ATOMS: atom_id res chain seq x y z
N MET A 1 -20.60 -35.74 51.82
CA MET A 1 -19.70 -34.63 52.15
C MET A 1 -20.10 -33.41 51.33
N THR A 2 -20.03 -32.20 51.88
CA THR A 2 -20.33 -30.96 51.14
C THR A 2 -19.09 -30.07 51.18
N TYR A 3 -18.66 -29.58 50.03
CA TYR A 3 -17.56 -28.63 49.88
C TYR A 3 -18.12 -27.28 49.46
N THR A 4 -17.77 -26.23 50.19
CA THR A 4 -18.11 -24.85 49.81
C THR A 4 -16.97 -24.30 48.98
N TRP A 5 -17.25 -23.89 47.75
CA TRP A 5 -16.28 -23.16 46.94
C TRP A 5 -16.44 -21.68 47.29
N GLY A 6 -15.35 -20.98 47.62
CA GLY A 6 -15.34 -19.54 47.95
C GLY A 6 -15.70 -18.61 46.77
N LEU A 7 -16.62 -19.05 45.91
CA LEU A 7 -17.11 -18.36 44.73
C LEU A 7 -18.53 -17.86 45.03
N SER A 8 -18.70 -16.54 45.01
CA SER A 8 -20.03 -15.91 45.15
C SER A 8 -20.85 -16.11 43.88
N LYS A 9 -22.18 -16.11 44.00
CA LYS A 9 -23.12 -16.22 42.87
C LYS A 9 -22.85 -15.17 41.76
N ASP A 10 -22.39 -13.97 42.14
CA ASP A 10 -22.09 -12.88 41.22
C ASP A 10 -20.66 -12.89 40.66
N TYR A 11 -19.82 -13.85 41.06
CA TYR A 11 -18.52 -14.03 40.44
C TYR A 11 -18.69 -14.30 38.93
N VAL A 12 -17.80 -13.72 38.10
CA VAL A 12 -17.90 -13.74 36.63
C VAL A 12 -19.32 -13.42 36.10
N LYS A 13 -19.95 -12.35 36.61
CA LYS A 13 -21.33 -11.94 36.25
C LYS A 13 -21.56 -11.78 34.74
N ASN A 14 -20.53 -11.37 34.00
CA ASN A 14 -20.60 -11.11 32.56
C ASN A 14 -20.52 -12.39 31.70
N TRP A 15 -20.32 -13.57 32.29
CA TRP A 15 -20.28 -14.84 31.55
C TRP A 15 -21.68 -15.31 31.17
N SER A 16 -21.82 -15.68 29.89
CA SER A 16 -22.99 -16.30 29.28
C SER A 16 -22.99 -17.81 29.44
N ASN A 17 -24.08 -18.46 29.01
CA ASN A 17 -24.16 -19.93 28.97
C ASN A 17 -23.14 -20.53 27.98
N GLU A 18 -22.85 -19.82 26.90
CA GLU A 18 -21.86 -20.14 25.89
C GLU A 18 -20.44 -20.14 26.49
N ASP A 19 -20.12 -19.15 27.33
CA ASP A 19 -18.85 -19.09 28.05
C ASP A 19 -18.67 -20.30 28.99
N ALA A 20 -19.73 -20.67 29.70
CA ALA A 20 -19.73 -21.85 30.57
C ALA A 20 -19.59 -23.15 29.76
N PHE A 21 -20.32 -23.29 28.65
CA PHE A 21 -20.22 -24.44 27.76
C PHE A 21 -18.82 -24.58 27.15
N ARG A 22 -18.19 -23.47 26.76
CA ARG A 22 -16.81 -23.43 26.27
C ARG A 22 -15.83 -24.06 27.26
N GLU A 23 -15.88 -23.67 28.54
CA GLU A 23 -14.98 -24.22 29.55
C GLU A 23 -15.24 -25.71 29.80
N LEU A 24 -16.50 -26.17 29.74
CA LEU A 24 -16.82 -27.60 29.82
C LEU A 24 -16.29 -28.38 28.61
N TYR A 25 -16.48 -27.84 27.41
CA TYR A 25 -15.95 -28.43 26.18
C TYR A 25 -14.42 -28.55 26.22
N GLN A 26 -13.71 -27.52 26.66
CA GLN A 26 -12.25 -27.56 26.76
C GLN A 26 -11.76 -28.60 27.78
N ASN A 27 -12.42 -28.70 28.94
CA ASN A 27 -12.08 -29.73 29.93
C ASN A 27 -12.33 -31.14 29.38
N TRP A 28 -13.34 -31.32 28.52
CA TRP A 28 -13.61 -32.57 27.85
C TRP A 28 -12.66 -32.85 26.67
N TRP A 29 -12.24 -31.82 25.93
CA TRP A 29 -11.42 -31.92 24.71
C TRP A 29 -9.95 -32.24 25.00
N VAL A 30 -9.34 -31.62 26.03
CA VAL A 30 -7.90 -31.80 26.34
C VAL A 30 -7.51 -33.25 26.63
N SER A 31 -8.47 -34.06 27.05
CA SER A 31 -8.29 -35.49 27.32
C SER A 31 -8.35 -36.40 26.09
N VAL A 32 -8.53 -35.86 24.88
CA VAL A 32 -8.85 -36.66 23.70
C VAL A 32 -8.11 -36.16 22.44
N PRO A 33 -7.16 -36.92 21.87
CA PRO A 33 -6.57 -36.60 20.58
C PRO A 33 -7.46 -37.12 19.44
N ASP A 34 -7.72 -36.23 18.46
CA ASP A 34 -8.40 -36.42 17.17
C ASP A 34 -9.94 -36.55 17.13
N LEU A 35 -10.59 -35.55 16.50
CA LEU A 35 -12.04 -35.48 16.33
C LEU A 35 -12.49 -36.03 14.97
N GLN A 36 -13.41 -37.00 14.99
CA GLN A 36 -14.27 -37.32 13.84
C GLN A 36 -15.74 -37.37 14.29
N ILE A 37 -16.50 -36.30 14.02
CA ILE A 37 -17.89 -36.11 14.49
C ILE A 37 -18.90 -36.76 13.53
N PRO A 38 -19.67 -37.80 13.90
CA PRO A 38 -20.79 -38.26 13.07
C PRO A 38 -21.97 -37.26 13.07
N TYR A 39 -22.65 -37.11 11.93
CA TYR A 39 -23.75 -36.16 11.68
C TYR A 39 -25.05 -36.52 12.41
N SER A 40 -25.07 -36.29 13.72
CA SER A 40 -26.31 -35.86 14.34
C SER A 40 -25.99 -34.67 15.24
N LEU A 41 -26.72 -33.56 15.07
CA LEU A 41 -26.67 -32.37 15.92
C LEU A 41 -27.03 -32.64 17.40
N ILE A 42 -27.16 -33.93 17.76
CA ILE A 42 -27.65 -34.46 19.01
C ILE A 42 -26.55 -35.33 19.68
N GLN A 43 -25.53 -35.79 18.95
CA GLN A 43 -24.53 -36.73 19.47
C GLN A 43 -23.17 -36.62 18.75
N ILE A 44 -22.20 -36.02 19.42
CA ILE A 44 -20.79 -35.89 19.02
C ILE A 44 -20.01 -37.02 19.67
N ARG A 45 -19.10 -37.65 18.93
CA ARG A 45 -18.28 -38.79 19.37
C ARG A 45 -16.84 -38.59 18.96
N VAL A 46 -15.92 -39.14 19.75
CA VAL A 46 -14.48 -39.01 19.51
C VAL A 46 -13.80 -40.34 19.64
N TYR A 47 -12.95 -40.68 18.67
CA TYR A 47 -12.31 -41.99 18.56
C TYR A 47 -10.79 -41.86 18.57
N LYS A 48 -10.08 -42.93 18.90
CA LYS A 48 -8.61 -42.99 18.84
C LYS A 48 -8.10 -42.70 17.42
N PRO A 49 -6.94 -42.03 17.28
CA PRO A 49 -6.29 -41.82 15.98
C PRO A 49 -6.11 -43.14 15.22
N GLY A 50 -6.46 -43.17 13.92
CA GLY A 50 -6.29 -44.35 13.07
C GLY A 50 -7.33 -45.47 13.21
N SER A 51 -8.32 -45.33 14.10
CA SER A 51 -9.38 -46.34 14.27
C SER A 51 -10.43 -46.33 13.15
N THR A 52 -10.96 -47.51 12.81
CA THR A 52 -12.15 -47.61 11.95
C THR A 52 -13.40 -47.35 12.81
N ARG A 53 -14.31 -46.46 12.35
CA ARG A 53 -15.48 -45.91 13.06
C ARG A 53 -16.53 -46.92 13.57
N SER A 54 -16.23 -48.22 13.52
CA SER A 54 -17.11 -49.33 13.84
C SER A 54 -16.86 -49.90 15.25
N GLU A 55 -15.70 -49.64 15.87
CA GLU A 55 -15.35 -50.28 17.14
C GLU A 55 -15.64 -49.39 18.36
N ALA A 56 -16.52 -49.87 19.25
CA ALA A 56 -16.82 -49.23 20.53
C ALA A 56 -15.61 -49.15 21.48
N LYS A 57 -14.53 -49.89 21.20
CA LYS A 57 -13.28 -49.94 21.98
C LYS A 57 -12.37 -48.73 21.74
N ASP A 58 -12.56 -48.04 20.62
CA ASP A 58 -11.74 -46.90 20.24
C ASP A 58 -12.41 -45.56 20.56
N LEU A 59 -13.65 -45.57 21.07
CA LEU A 59 -14.35 -44.38 21.50
C LEU A 59 -13.69 -43.84 22.79
N LEU A 60 -13.27 -42.59 22.78
CA LEU A 60 -12.62 -41.88 23.88
C LEU A 60 -13.61 -41.02 24.69
N GLY A 61 -14.70 -40.59 24.06
CA GLY A 61 -15.72 -39.81 24.73
C GLY A 61 -16.85 -39.38 23.81
N TYR A 62 -17.85 -38.72 24.38
CA TYR A 62 -18.98 -38.17 23.63
C TYR A 62 -19.60 -36.93 24.28
N ILE A 63 -20.28 -36.13 23.46
CA ILE A 63 -21.22 -35.09 23.89
C ILE A 63 -22.58 -35.44 23.31
N THR A 64 -23.63 -35.50 24.13
CA THR A 64 -24.98 -35.81 23.64
C THR A 64 -26.00 -34.86 24.23
N TYR A 65 -26.84 -34.32 23.34
CA TYR A 65 -28.06 -33.63 23.70
C TYR A 65 -29.18 -34.66 23.90
N LYS A 66 -29.89 -34.57 25.01
CA LYS A 66 -31.00 -35.43 25.37
C LYS A 66 -32.31 -34.66 25.22
N GLU A 67 -32.85 -34.63 24.00
CA GLU A 67 -34.03 -33.85 23.62
C GLU A 67 -35.22 -34.08 24.56
N ARG A 68 -35.52 -35.34 24.92
CA ARG A 68 -36.63 -35.70 25.83
C ARG A 68 -36.62 -34.95 27.17
N TYR A 69 -35.43 -34.61 27.67
CA TYR A 69 -35.28 -33.98 28.99
C TYR A 69 -34.66 -32.57 28.93
N GLY A 70 -34.28 -32.10 27.74
CA GLY A 70 -33.62 -30.81 27.51
C GLY A 70 -32.30 -30.69 28.28
N GLY A 71 -31.40 -31.66 28.11
CA GLY A 71 -30.12 -31.70 28.82
C GLY A 71 -28.95 -32.07 27.91
N VAL A 72 -27.73 -31.75 28.35
CA VAL A 72 -26.48 -32.08 27.66
C VAL A 72 -25.62 -32.93 28.56
N VAL A 73 -24.98 -33.95 28.00
CA VAL A 73 -24.06 -34.84 28.72
C VAL A 73 -22.73 -34.88 27.99
N PHE A 74 -21.65 -34.60 28.72
CA PHE A 74 -20.27 -34.80 28.32
C PHE A 74 -19.75 -36.04 29.04
N THR A 75 -19.12 -36.95 28.32
CA THR A 75 -18.51 -38.14 28.89
C THR A 75 -17.13 -38.31 28.33
N ASN A 76 -16.17 -38.51 29.23
CA ASN A 76 -14.80 -38.84 28.92
C ASN A 76 -14.49 -40.21 29.55
N PHE A 77 -14.16 -41.19 28.71
CA PHE A 77 -13.96 -42.55 29.15
C PHE A 77 -12.60 -42.74 29.80
N GLU A 78 -12.55 -43.55 30.86
CA GLU A 78 -11.32 -43.86 31.61
C GLU A 78 -10.59 -42.64 32.19
N ALA A 79 -11.27 -41.49 32.24
CA ALA A 79 -10.78 -40.27 32.83
C ALA A 79 -10.86 -40.32 34.36
N ARG A 80 -10.03 -39.51 35.02
CA ARG A 80 -10.01 -39.43 36.48
C ARG A 80 -10.24 -37.99 36.93
N LEU A 81 -11.05 -37.84 37.97
CA LEU A 81 -11.25 -36.59 38.69
C LEU A 81 -10.88 -36.85 40.15
N THR A 82 -9.78 -36.25 40.61
CA THR A 82 -9.28 -36.41 41.97
C THR A 82 -9.82 -35.32 42.90
N ALA A 83 -9.67 -35.50 44.21
CA ALA A 83 -10.07 -34.48 45.19
C ALA A 83 -9.27 -33.17 45.01
N HIS A 84 -8.00 -33.27 44.59
CA HIS A 84 -7.16 -32.11 44.29
C HIS A 84 -7.70 -31.28 43.11
N ASP A 85 -8.31 -31.92 42.11
CA ASP A 85 -8.93 -31.22 40.97
C ASP A 85 -10.19 -30.43 41.36
N LEU A 86 -10.75 -30.72 42.53
CA LEU A 86 -11.89 -30.00 43.12
C LEU A 86 -11.45 -28.83 44.01
N ASP A 87 -10.16 -28.74 44.36
CA ASP A 87 -9.58 -27.68 45.20
C ASP A 87 -9.19 -26.44 44.37
N ILE A 88 -9.24 -25.25 44.97
CA ILE A 88 -9.03 -23.97 44.26
C ILE A 88 -7.63 -23.93 43.64
N GLY A 89 -7.54 -23.65 42.33
CA GLY A 89 -6.26 -23.56 41.63
C GLY A 89 -5.59 -24.89 41.27
N GLY A 90 -6.25 -26.03 41.52
CA GLY A 90 -5.81 -27.37 41.13
C GLY A 90 -5.85 -27.57 39.62
N THR A 91 -4.70 -27.73 38.97
CA THR A 91 -4.62 -27.96 37.52
C THR A 91 -3.45 -28.88 37.19
N THR A 92 -3.67 -29.78 36.23
CA THR A 92 -2.62 -30.64 35.65
C THR A 92 -1.84 -29.96 34.53
N LYS A 93 -2.15 -28.68 34.22
CA LYS A 93 -1.65 -27.94 33.04
C LYS A 93 -0.53 -26.92 33.36
N ARG A 94 0.13 -26.99 34.52
CA ARG A 94 1.28 -26.12 34.85
C ARG A 94 2.56 -26.66 34.22
N GLY A 95 3.19 -25.90 33.32
CA GLY A 95 4.47 -26.26 32.66
C GLY A 95 4.79 -25.41 31.42
N VAL A 96 6.05 -25.38 30.98
CA VAL A 96 6.54 -24.61 29.81
C VAL A 96 5.96 -25.13 28.49
N ASP A 97 5.72 -26.44 28.38
CA ASP A 97 5.19 -27.10 27.18
C ASP A 97 3.66 -26.95 27.02
N ASN A 98 2.96 -26.48 28.05
CA ASN A 98 1.50 -26.35 28.07
C ASN A 98 1.02 -24.93 27.75
N LYS A 99 1.90 -24.08 27.19
CA LYS A 99 1.53 -22.71 26.82
C LYS A 99 0.42 -22.68 25.76
N ALA A 100 0.34 -23.68 24.89
CA ALA A 100 -0.69 -23.80 23.86
C ALA A 100 -2.03 -24.38 24.36
N LEU A 101 -2.10 -24.92 25.58
CA LEU A 101 -3.31 -25.55 26.10
C LEU A 101 -4.21 -24.54 26.84
N ALA A 102 -5.48 -24.48 26.46
CA ALA A 102 -6.49 -23.71 27.18
C ALA A 102 -6.79 -24.37 28.57
N GLY A 103 -6.73 -23.58 29.66
CA GLY A 103 -7.12 -24.04 31.01
C GLY A 103 -6.04 -24.03 32.12
N ARG A 104 -5.09 -23.07 32.12
CA ARG A 104 -3.94 -23.03 33.06
C ARG A 104 -4.26 -22.79 34.55
N HIS A 105 -5.51 -22.49 34.92
CA HIS A 105 -5.87 -22.11 36.30
C HIS A 105 -6.67 -23.17 37.06
N GLY A 106 -7.20 -24.21 36.42
CA GLY A 106 -7.91 -25.30 37.11
C GLY A 106 -9.36 -25.02 37.52
N ASP A 107 -9.81 -23.76 37.48
CA ASP A 107 -11.14 -23.38 37.96
C ASP A 107 -12.26 -23.45 36.90
N GLY A 108 -11.94 -23.77 35.64
CA GLY A 108 -12.89 -23.70 34.51
C GLY A 108 -14.18 -24.51 34.71
N LEU A 109 -14.07 -25.73 35.25
CA LEU A 109 -15.24 -26.57 35.58
C LEU A 109 -16.14 -25.90 36.64
N LYS A 110 -15.54 -25.27 37.64
CA LYS A 110 -16.25 -24.63 38.75
C LYS A 110 -16.95 -23.36 38.29
N LEU A 111 -16.27 -22.54 37.49
CA LEU A 111 -16.84 -21.32 36.91
C LEU A 111 -17.97 -21.64 35.95
N ALA A 112 -17.82 -22.66 35.10
CA ALA A 112 -18.90 -23.12 34.24
C ALA A 112 -20.12 -23.59 35.04
N ALA A 113 -19.89 -24.40 36.07
CA ALA A 113 -20.96 -24.87 36.94
C ALA A 113 -21.67 -23.72 37.68
N LEU A 114 -20.91 -22.72 38.16
CA LEU A 114 -21.45 -21.53 38.80
C LEU A 114 -22.39 -20.76 37.87
N VAL A 115 -21.95 -20.48 36.64
CA VAL A 115 -22.73 -19.74 35.65
C VAL A 115 -24.00 -20.51 35.25
N LEU A 116 -23.88 -21.80 34.97
CA LEU A 116 -25.02 -22.65 34.61
C LEU A 116 -26.03 -22.77 35.76
N CYS A 117 -25.57 -22.97 37.00
CA CYS A 117 -26.44 -23.00 38.16
C CYS A 117 -27.11 -21.66 38.44
N ARG A 118 -26.40 -20.53 38.21
CA ARG A 118 -26.97 -19.18 38.31
C ARG A 118 -28.12 -18.98 37.33
N ASN A 119 -28.00 -19.56 36.13
CA ASN A 119 -28.97 -19.43 35.05
C ASN A 119 -30.08 -20.50 35.08
N GLY A 120 -30.26 -21.20 36.21
CA GLY A 120 -31.38 -22.13 36.41
C GLY A 120 -31.15 -23.56 35.90
N PHE A 121 -29.91 -23.92 35.56
CA PHE A 121 -29.55 -25.30 35.20
C PHE A 121 -29.04 -26.09 36.40
N ARG A 122 -29.22 -27.41 36.36
CA ARG A 122 -28.59 -28.34 37.29
C ARG A 122 -27.33 -28.93 36.64
N VAL A 123 -26.19 -28.75 37.30
CA VAL A 123 -24.93 -29.37 36.90
C VAL A 123 -24.58 -30.50 37.86
N GLN A 124 -24.34 -31.68 37.29
CA GLN A 124 -24.00 -32.89 38.04
C GLN A 124 -22.80 -33.58 37.39
N VAL A 125 -21.79 -33.88 38.19
CA VAL A 125 -20.59 -34.60 37.76
C VAL A 125 -20.59 -35.99 38.40
N VAL A 126 -20.30 -37.01 37.62
CA VAL A 126 -20.15 -38.39 38.08
C VAL A 126 -18.74 -38.83 37.77
N ALA A 127 -18.02 -39.27 38.80
CA ALA A 127 -16.64 -39.73 38.67
C ALA A 127 -16.28 -40.67 39.83
N SER A 128 -15.47 -41.70 39.56
CA SER A 128 -14.88 -42.59 40.58
C SER A 128 -15.91 -43.23 41.53
N GLY A 129 -17.13 -43.49 41.07
CA GLY A 129 -18.22 -44.04 41.87
C GLY A 129 -18.94 -43.04 42.76
N PHE A 130 -18.64 -41.75 42.63
CA PHE A 130 -19.28 -40.67 43.36
C PHE A 130 -20.14 -39.80 42.44
N ASN A 131 -21.17 -39.23 43.03
CA ASN A 131 -22.03 -38.22 42.44
C ASN A 131 -21.76 -36.87 43.10
N LEU A 132 -21.38 -35.89 42.30
CA LEU A 132 -21.08 -34.52 42.69
C LEU A 132 -22.20 -33.62 42.16
N CYS A 133 -23.05 -33.13 43.05
CA CYS A 133 -24.14 -32.22 42.72
C CYS A 133 -23.76 -30.78 43.06
N LEU A 134 -23.71 -29.93 42.05
CA LEU A 134 -23.28 -28.54 42.12
C LEU A 134 -24.49 -27.60 42.26
N GLY A 135 -24.41 -26.57 43.10
CA GLY A 135 -25.43 -25.53 43.22
C GLY A 135 -25.35 -24.68 44.49
N PHE A 136 -26.32 -23.76 44.64
CA PHE A 136 -26.43 -22.87 45.80
C PHE A 136 -27.32 -23.52 46.87
N LYS A 137 -26.76 -23.89 48.02
CA LYS A 137 -27.45 -24.66 49.07
C LYS A 137 -27.36 -24.03 50.47
N ASP A 138 -26.69 -22.90 50.62
CA ASP A 138 -26.67 -22.10 51.84
C ASP A 138 -28.02 -21.38 52.04
N GLU A 139 -28.34 -21.02 53.29
CA GLU A 139 -29.58 -20.30 53.64
C GLU A 139 -29.75 -19.00 52.84
N CYS A 140 -28.63 -18.33 52.52
CA CYS A 140 -28.58 -17.10 51.72
C CYS A 140 -28.44 -17.36 50.20
N LYS A 141 -28.31 -18.61 49.73
CA LYS A 141 -28.06 -18.99 48.32
C LYS A 141 -26.94 -18.18 47.64
N SER A 142 -25.95 -17.76 48.42
CA SER A 142 -24.94 -16.77 48.04
C SER A 142 -23.64 -17.42 47.56
N GLN A 143 -23.36 -18.65 48.00
CA GLN A 143 -22.12 -19.37 47.71
C GLN A 143 -22.34 -20.68 46.96
N MET A 144 -21.40 -21.00 46.08
CA MET A 144 -21.42 -22.22 45.30
C MET A 144 -20.98 -23.43 46.14
N ASN A 145 -21.76 -24.50 46.14
CA ASN A 145 -21.51 -25.71 46.91
C ASN A 145 -21.44 -26.96 46.02
N CYS A 146 -20.59 -27.91 46.39
CA CYS A 146 -20.47 -29.23 45.78
C CYS A 146 -20.84 -30.31 46.82
N LYS A 147 -21.99 -30.97 46.64
CA LYS A 147 -22.40 -32.12 47.46
C LYS A 147 -21.88 -33.40 46.81
N VAL A 148 -20.97 -34.09 47.49
CA VAL A 148 -20.42 -35.39 47.10
C VAL A 148 -21.14 -36.51 47.87
N SER A 149 -21.73 -37.43 47.12
CA SER A 149 -22.43 -38.61 47.64
C SER A 149 -21.96 -39.87 46.92
N PRO A 150 -21.68 -40.99 47.63
CA PRO A 150 -21.35 -42.25 46.99
C PRO A 150 -22.56 -42.78 46.21
N ILE A 151 -22.30 -43.44 45.09
CA ILE A 151 -23.32 -44.18 44.33
C ILE A 151 -23.44 -45.58 44.96
N SER A 152 -24.66 -46.09 45.12
CA SER A 152 -24.86 -47.41 45.73
C SER A 152 -24.21 -48.52 44.89
N PRO A 153 -23.64 -49.57 45.51
CA PRO A 153 -23.03 -50.69 44.80
C PRO A 153 -23.96 -51.32 43.76
N SER A 154 -25.24 -51.51 44.10
CA SER A 154 -26.25 -52.04 43.18
C SER A 154 -26.44 -51.20 41.91
N VAL A 155 -26.34 -49.88 42.01
CA VAL A 155 -26.45 -48.98 40.85
C VAL A 155 -25.17 -49.01 40.03
N LEU A 156 -24.00 -49.10 40.67
CA LEU A 156 -22.72 -49.26 39.98
C LEU A 156 -22.66 -50.57 39.19
N ASP A 157 -23.08 -51.69 39.78
CA ASP A 157 -23.07 -52.99 39.12
C ASP A 157 -24.05 -53.04 37.96
N ASN A 158 -25.27 -52.50 38.14
CA ASN A 158 -26.24 -52.37 37.05
C ASN A 158 -25.70 -51.51 35.89
N LYS A 159 -25.01 -50.40 36.20
CA LYS A 159 -24.42 -49.52 35.18
C LYS A 159 -23.24 -50.17 34.47
N ARG A 160 -22.39 -50.89 35.20
CA ARG A 160 -21.30 -51.69 34.63
C ARG A 160 -21.82 -52.74 33.67
N GLU A 161 -22.86 -53.46 34.07
CA GLU A 161 -23.45 -54.50 33.22
C GLU A 161 -24.14 -53.91 31.99
N GLN A 162 -24.83 -52.78 32.15
CA GLN A 162 -25.37 -52.01 31.01
C GLN A 162 -24.27 -51.60 30.02
N CYS A 163 -23.15 -51.08 30.51
CA CYS A 163 -22.00 -50.72 29.69
C CYS A 163 -21.38 -51.93 28.99
N ARG A 164 -21.25 -53.07 29.69
CA ARG A 164 -20.77 -54.33 29.10
C ARG A 164 -21.69 -54.82 28.00
N HIS A 165 -23.00 -54.85 28.23
CA HIS A 165 -23.98 -55.24 27.21
C HIS A 165 -23.95 -54.36 25.97
N ILE A 166 -23.84 -53.04 26.13
CA ILE A 166 -23.75 -52.10 24.99
C ILE A 166 -22.45 -52.33 24.20
N ARG A 167 -21.32 -52.52 24.89
CA ARG A 167 -20.01 -52.80 24.26
C ARG A 167 -19.99 -54.17 23.55
N LEU A 168 -20.63 -55.19 24.12
CA LEU A 168 -20.69 -56.56 23.59
C LEU A 168 -21.65 -56.70 22.39
N ARG A 169 -22.81 -56.03 22.43
CA ARG A 169 -23.82 -56.11 21.36
C ARG A 169 -23.46 -55.31 20.10
N LYS A 170 -22.29 -54.64 20.08
CA LYS A 170 -21.83 -53.76 18.98
C LYS A 170 -22.93 -52.81 18.47
N LYS A 171 -23.87 -52.39 19.33
CA LYS A 171 -24.91 -51.43 18.92
C LYS A 171 -24.25 -50.06 18.82
N PRO A 172 -23.97 -49.54 17.61
CA PRO A 172 -23.12 -48.37 17.48
C PRO A 172 -23.80 -47.14 18.08
N ASN A 173 -25.14 -47.10 18.12
CA ASN A 173 -25.89 -45.89 18.45
C ASN A 173 -26.16 -45.68 19.96
N GLU A 174 -26.05 -46.72 20.77
CA GLU A 174 -26.28 -46.64 22.22
C GLU A 174 -24.98 -46.26 22.95
N LEU A 175 -25.00 -45.20 23.76
CA LEU A 175 -23.85 -44.77 24.57
C LEU A 175 -24.18 -44.87 26.06
N ALA A 176 -23.27 -45.45 26.83
CA ALA A 176 -23.33 -45.51 28.28
C ALA A 176 -21.94 -45.25 28.88
N SER A 177 -21.93 -44.67 30.07
CA SER A 177 -20.74 -44.40 30.88
C SER A 177 -20.76 -45.26 32.13
N ASP A 178 -19.61 -45.84 32.48
CA ASP A 178 -19.37 -46.52 33.75
C ASP A 178 -18.98 -45.48 34.82
N PRO A 179 -19.84 -45.18 35.81
CA PRO A 179 -19.57 -44.19 36.84
C PRO A 179 -18.29 -44.43 37.66
N SER A 180 -17.77 -45.67 37.65
CA SER A 180 -16.57 -46.04 38.38
C SER A 180 -15.26 -45.81 37.61
N LYS A 181 -15.34 -45.66 36.29
CA LYS A 181 -14.17 -45.51 35.41
C LYS A 181 -14.16 -44.21 34.61
N ASP A 182 -15.33 -43.66 34.35
CA ASP A 182 -15.51 -42.53 33.43
C ASP A 182 -15.85 -41.25 34.20
N VAL A 183 -15.54 -40.10 33.60
CA VAL A 183 -16.00 -38.80 34.10
C VAL A 183 -17.14 -38.32 33.21
N CYS A 184 -18.28 -38.05 33.83
CA CYS A 184 -19.48 -37.61 33.15
C CYS A 184 -19.99 -36.29 33.74
N VAL A 185 -20.16 -35.26 32.92
CA VAL A 185 -20.76 -33.98 33.29
C VAL A 185 -22.11 -33.87 32.62
N SER A 186 -23.15 -33.64 33.42
CA SER A 186 -24.53 -33.51 32.94
C SER A 186 -25.11 -32.15 33.31
N ILE A 187 -25.71 -31.49 32.32
CA ILE A 187 -26.44 -30.23 32.44
C ILE A 187 -27.90 -30.55 32.16
N THR A 188 -28.76 -30.32 33.14
CA THR A 188 -30.20 -30.66 33.07
C THR A 188 -31.05 -29.55 33.66
N LYS A 189 -32.37 -29.71 33.63
CA LYS A 189 -33.30 -28.76 34.27
C LYS A 189 -32.98 -28.60 35.77
N GLY A 190 -32.86 -27.36 36.23
CA GLY A 190 -32.80 -27.01 37.64
C GLY A 190 -33.99 -27.54 38.45
N GLN A 191 -33.83 -27.63 39.77
CA GLN A 191 -34.93 -27.98 40.68
C GLN A 191 -35.84 -26.76 40.89
N GLY A 192 -37.15 -26.99 41.01
CA GLY A 192 -38.15 -25.94 41.26
C GLY A 192 -38.77 -25.35 39.99
N ALA A 193 -39.61 -24.33 40.17
CA ALA A 193 -40.33 -23.64 39.08
C ALA A 193 -39.36 -22.88 38.15
N ASP A 194 -38.27 -22.34 38.70
CA ASP A 194 -37.28 -21.51 37.99
C ASP A 194 -36.26 -22.33 37.15
N GLY A 195 -36.38 -23.66 37.13
CA GLY A 195 -35.47 -24.52 36.39
C GLY A 195 -35.67 -24.41 34.87
N VAL A 196 -34.58 -24.25 34.12
CA VAL A 196 -34.61 -24.08 32.65
C VAL A 196 -34.18 -25.36 31.93
N ARG A 197 -34.88 -25.73 30.85
CA ARG A 197 -34.46 -26.82 29.94
C ARG A 197 -33.69 -26.23 28.78
N ILE A 198 -32.64 -26.92 28.35
CA ILE A 198 -31.88 -26.52 27.16
C ILE A 198 -32.71 -26.89 25.94
N SER A 199 -33.13 -25.91 25.16
CA SER A 199 -33.80 -26.14 23.88
C SER A 199 -32.81 -26.62 22.80
N PRO A 200 -33.28 -27.29 21.73
CA PRO A 200 -32.41 -27.64 20.61
C PRO A 200 -31.75 -26.43 19.95
N TYR A 201 -32.43 -25.27 19.97
CA TYR A 201 -31.88 -24.01 19.45
C TYR A 201 -30.73 -23.49 20.31
N GLU A 202 -30.91 -23.44 21.64
CA GLU A 202 -29.84 -23.02 22.56
C GLU A 202 -28.63 -23.95 22.47
N PHE A 203 -28.84 -25.26 22.41
CA PHE A 203 -27.74 -26.20 22.22
C PHE A 203 -26.98 -25.93 20.91
N LYS A 204 -27.70 -25.62 19.82
CA LYS A 204 -27.09 -25.20 18.54
C LYS A 204 -26.30 -23.90 18.64
N GLN A 205 -26.63 -22.98 19.57
CA GLN A 205 -25.80 -21.81 19.83
C GLN A 205 -24.56 -22.19 20.63
N TRP A 206 -24.71 -23.04 21.65
CA TRP A 206 -23.61 -23.48 22.50
C TRP A 206 -22.52 -24.23 21.73
N ILE A 207 -22.88 -25.09 20.76
CA ILE A 207 -21.87 -25.77 19.93
C ILE A 207 -21.05 -24.82 19.04
N ARG A 208 -21.51 -23.57 18.80
CA ARG A 208 -20.77 -22.59 17.97
C ARG A 208 -19.50 -22.09 18.62
N VAL A 209 -19.33 -22.30 19.94
CA VAL A 209 -18.13 -21.88 20.68
C VAL A 209 -16.89 -22.67 20.28
N ALA A 210 -17.05 -23.77 19.56
CA ALA A 210 -15.96 -24.56 19.04
C ALA A 210 -16.11 -24.73 17.52
N LEU A 211 -15.04 -24.41 16.79
CA LEU A 211 -14.97 -24.52 15.34
C LEU A 211 -15.28 -25.95 14.89
N GLU A 212 -14.65 -26.90 15.58
CA GLU A 212 -14.80 -28.32 15.34
C GLU A 212 -16.26 -28.78 15.49
N LEU A 213 -16.96 -28.37 16.54
CA LEU A 213 -18.36 -28.77 16.75
C LEU A 213 -19.33 -28.16 15.75
N SER A 214 -18.99 -26.99 15.20
CA SER A 214 -19.86 -26.24 14.30
C SER A 214 -19.58 -26.48 12.82
N MET A 215 -18.40 -27.01 12.47
CA MET A 215 -18.01 -27.25 11.08
C MET A 215 -18.41 -28.65 10.59
N PRO A 216 -19.22 -28.75 9.52
CA PRO A 216 -19.58 -30.02 8.91
C PRO A 216 -18.34 -30.79 8.38
N ASN A 217 -18.17 -32.07 8.74
CA ASN A 217 -17.00 -32.88 8.31
C ASN A 217 -16.70 -32.89 6.81
N HIS A 218 -17.71 -32.88 5.92
CA HIS A 218 -17.46 -32.91 4.47
C HIS A 218 -16.85 -31.59 3.96
N LEU A 219 -16.98 -30.52 4.74
CA LEU A 219 -16.43 -29.19 4.42
C LEU A 219 -15.03 -28.98 5.01
N ARG A 220 -14.57 -29.86 5.91
CA ARG A 220 -13.29 -29.70 6.61
C ARG A 220 -12.08 -29.88 5.69
N CYS A 221 -12.15 -30.68 4.63
CA CYS A 221 -10.98 -30.90 3.78
C CYS A 221 -11.03 -30.11 2.46
N LEU A 222 -12.09 -29.32 2.24
CA LEU A 222 -12.30 -28.63 0.98
C LEU A 222 -11.68 -27.23 1.02
N LEU A 223 -10.70 -27.00 0.13
CA LEU A 223 -10.06 -25.70 -0.05
C LEU A 223 -11.05 -24.59 -0.42
N SER A 224 -12.18 -24.95 -1.04
CA SER A 224 -13.27 -24.02 -1.32
C SER A 224 -13.91 -23.44 -0.04
N PHE A 225 -13.75 -24.11 1.10
CA PHE A 225 -14.35 -23.74 2.38
C PHE A 225 -13.33 -23.25 3.42
N ARG A 226 -12.08 -23.74 3.39
CA ARG A 226 -11.01 -23.22 4.26
C ARG A 226 -9.61 -23.35 3.65
N ILE A 227 -8.71 -22.44 4.03
CA ILE A 227 -7.27 -22.57 3.78
C ILE A 227 -6.55 -22.64 5.12
N ASN A 228 -5.74 -23.68 5.29
CA ASN A 228 -4.90 -23.86 6.47
C ASN A 228 -3.48 -23.39 6.16
N THR A 229 -2.91 -22.62 7.09
CA THR A 229 -1.55 -22.06 7.06
C THR A 229 -0.87 -22.33 8.41
N GLU A 230 0.44 -22.13 8.49
CA GLU A 230 1.17 -22.32 9.75
C GLU A 230 0.78 -21.32 10.86
N HIS A 231 0.20 -20.17 10.49
CA HIS A 231 -0.23 -19.13 11.43
C HIS A 231 -1.70 -19.28 11.84
N GLY A 232 -2.50 -20.02 11.07
CA GLY A 232 -3.93 -20.16 11.29
C GLY A 232 -4.69 -20.56 10.03
N GLU A 233 -6.02 -20.47 10.09
CA GLU A 233 -6.92 -20.84 9.00
C GLU A 233 -7.82 -19.67 8.60
N ILE A 234 -8.07 -19.53 7.30
CA ILE A 234 -9.14 -18.68 6.75
C ILE A 234 -10.33 -19.57 6.43
N ILE A 235 -11.53 -19.16 6.85
CA ILE A 235 -12.79 -19.89 6.66
C ILE A 235 -13.70 -19.06 5.76
N TRP A 236 -13.91 -19.53 4.54
CA TRP A 236 -14.66 -18.83 3.49
C TRP A 236 -16.18 -18.91 3.67
N HIS A 237 -16.66 -19.90 4.42
CA HIS A 237 -18.07 -20.23 4.50
C HIS A 237 -18.89 -19.10 5.19
N PRO A 238 -20.01 -18.62 4.59
CA PRO A 238 -20.81 -17.50 5.11
C PRO A 238 -21.25 -17.63 6.58
N ASN A 239 -21.58 -18.83 7.04
CA ASN A 239 -21.92 -19.10 8.44
C ASN A 239 -20.81 -18.77 9.47
N PHE A 240 -19.56 -18.59 9.04
CA PHE A 240 -18.42 -18.28 9.89
C PHE A 240 -17.91 -16.85 9.74
N ARG A 241 -18.59 -16.01 8.95
CA ARG A 241 -18.26 -14.58 8.86
C ARG A 241 -18.28 -13.94 10.23
N ASP A 242 -17.36 -13.01 10.46
CA ASP A 242 -17.22 -12.27 11.71
C ASP A 242 -16.92 -13.16 12.94
N ARG A 243 -16.45 -14.39 12.72
CA ARG A 243 -16.06 -15.31 13.79
C ARG A 243 -14.57 -15.55 13.77
N VAL A 244 -13.94 -15.30 14.91
CA VAL A 244 -12.53 -15.57 15.11
C VAL A 244 -12.38 -16.57 16.25
N TYR A 245 -11.71 -17.66 15.92
CA TYR A 245 -11.39 -18.76 16.79
C TYR A 245 -9.91 -18.67 17.15
N PHE A 246 -9.55 -19.08 18.35
CA PHE A 246 -8.17 -19.26 18.79
C PHE A 246 -8.01 -20.73 19.18
N ASN A 247 -7.14 -21.46 18.46
CA ASN A 247 -6.98 -22.91 18.62
C ASN A 247 -8.32 -23.67 18.62
N GLY A 248 -9.22 -23.31 17.68
CA GLY A 248 -10.52 -23.93 17.51
C GLY A 248 -11.62 -23.43 18.45
N ILE A 249 -11.35 -22.47 19.33
CA ILE A 249 -12.30 -21.93 20.31
C ILE A 249 -12.71 -20.51 19.96
N LEU A 250 -14.01 -20.23 19.88
CA LEU A 250 -14.55 -18.92 19.52
C LEU A 250 -14.18 -17.86 20.57
N LEU A 251 -13.61 -16.74 20.10
CA LEU A 251 -13.37 -15.56 20.90
C LEU A 251 -14.65 -14.71 21.02
N THR A 252 -14.97 -14.28 22.24
CA THR A 252 -16.15 -13.46 22.52
C THR A 252 -15.83 -11.99 22.27
N ARG A 253 -16.31 -11.39 21.16
CA ARG A 253 -16.07 -9.97 20.85
C ARG A 253 -17.14 -9.01 21.39
N PRO A 254 -16.80 -7.76 21.79
CA PRO A 254 -17.80 -6.79 22.21
C PRO A 254 -18.54 -6.32 20.95
N ARG A 255 -19.86 -6.47 20.94
CA ARG A 255 -20.68 -6.17 19.75
C ARG A 255 -20.72 -4.68 19.36
N SER A 256 -20.27 -3.77 20.24
CA SER A 256 -20.56 -2.33 20.12
C SER A 256 -19.57 -1.52 19.27
N GLU A 257 -18.33 -1.97 19.05
CA GLU A 257 -17.30 -1.09 18.44
C GLU A 257 -16.31 -1.79 17.47
N ALA A 258 -16.39 -3.11 17.29
CA ALA A 258 -15.41 -3.83 16.46
C ALA A 258 -15.76 -3.78 14.95
N ARG A 259 -14.76 -3.44 14.12
CA ARG A 259 -14.81 -3.68 12.67
C ARG A 259 -15.18 -5.14 12.42
N LYS A 260 -16.09 -5.39 11.48
CA LYS A 260 -16.55 -6.75 11.15
C LYS A 260 -15.54 -7.45 10.27
N TYR A 261 -15.45 -8.77 10.41
CA TYR A 261 -14.72 -9.58 9.45
C TYR A 261 -15.61 -10.07 8.31
N ARG A 262 -15.10 -9.97 7.08
CA ARG A 262 -15.71 -10.56 5.89
C ARG A 262 -15.64 -12.08 5.95
N TYR A 263 -14.57 -12.64 6.50
CA TYR A 263 -14.35 -14.09 6.63
C TYR A 263 -14.24 -14.54 8.09
N GLY A 264 -14.22 -15.86 8.29
CA GLY A 264 -13.92 -16.45 9.59
C GLY A 264 -12.43 -16.79 9.71
N TYR A 265 -11.88 -16.78 10.92
CA TYR A 265 -10.47 -17.09 11.16
C TYR A 265 -10.29 -18.06 12.31
N ASN A 266 -9.27 -18.91 12.23
CA ASN A 266 -8.80 -19.74 13.35
C ASN A 266 -7.32 -19.48 13.57
N LEU A 267 -6.97 -18.78 14.65
CA LEU A 267 -5.62 -18.32 14.93
C LEU A 267 -4.88 -19.35 15.79
N PHE A 268 -3.63 -19.66 15.42
CA PHE A 268 -2.80 -20.62 16.17
C PHE A 268 -1.82 -19.94 17.12
N THR A 269 -1.53 -18.66 16.90
CA THR A 269 -0.60 -17.84 17.69
C THR A 269 -1.32 -16.63 18.28
N GLY A 270 -0.89 -16.22 19.48
CA GLY A 270 -1.40 -15.03 20.17
C GLY A 270 -1.58 -15.23 21.67
N GLU A 271 -1.67 -14.13 22.41
CA GLU A 271 -2.02 -14.15 23.83
C GLU A 271 -3.49 -13.78 24.04
N THR A 272 -4.18 -14.50 24.93
CA THR A 272 -5.58 -14.23 25.29
C THR A 272 -5.65 -13.74 26.73
N ASP A 273 -6.64 -12.91 27.04
CA ASP A 273 -6.92 -12.48 28.41
C ASP A 273 -7.38 -13.66 29.30
N ARG A 274 -7.49 -13.45 30.62
CA ARG A 274 -7.89 -14.50 31.58
C ARG A 274 -9.27 -15.10 31.23
N GLY A 275 -10.17 -14.31 30.65
CA GLY A 275 -11.49 -14.73 30.19
C GLY A 275 -11.52 -15.32 28.78
N ARG A 276 -10.40 -15.24 28.03
CA ARG A 276 -10.26 -15.67 26.63
C ARG A 276 -11.32 -15.07 25.72
N GLN A 277 -11.68 -13.84 26.02
CA GLN A 277 -12.65 -13.04 25.29
C GLN A 277 -11.98 -12.37 24.09
N PHE A 278 -10.73 -11.93 24.25
CA PHE A 278 -10.00 -11.18 23.21
C PHE A 278 -8.55 -11.65 23.09
N LEU A 279 -7.95 -11.40 21.92
CA LEU A 279 -6.49 -11.30 21.84
C LEU A 279 -6.04 -10.06 22.61
N ALA A 280 -4.87 -10.14 23.24
CA ALA A 280 -4.33 -9.09 24.09
C ALA A 280 -4.08 -7.76 23.33
N SER A 281 -3.90 -7.82 22.00
CA SER A 281 -3.62 -6.65 21.16
C SER A 281 -4.31 -6.72 19.79
N PRO A 282 -5.10 -5.69 19.40
CA PRO A 282 -5.64 -5.56 18.05
C PRO A 282 -4.55 -5.49 16.97
N THR A 283 -3.36 -5.01 17.33
CA THR A 283 -2.20 -4.92 16.43
C THR A 283 -1.59 -6.29 16.18
N GLU A 284 -1.51 -7.13 17.21
CA GLU A 284 -1.06 -8.52 17.08
C GLU A 284 -2.05 -9.34 16.24
N GLU A 285 -3.34 -9.13 16.46
CA GLU A 285 -4.39 -9.76 15.65
C GLU A 285 -4.25 -9.41 14.16
N ALA A 286 -4.12 -8.12 13.83
CA ALA A 286 -3.91 -7.67 12.45
C ALA A 286 -2.64 -8.27 11.83
N LEU A 287 -1.54 -8.37 12.60
CA LEU A 287 -0.30 -9.00 12.16
C LEU A 287 -0.49 -10.49 11.84
N VAL A 288 -1.11 -11.25 12.74
CA VAL A 288 -1.35 -12.69 12.53
C VAL A 288 -2.25 -12.91 11.31
N ILE A 289 -3.30 -12.10 11.15
CA ILE A 289 -4.20 -12.18 10.00
C ILE A 289 -3.48 -11.84 8.69
N SER A 290 -2.64 -10.81 8.68
CA SER A 290 -1.79 -10.48 7.51
C SER A 290 -0.91 -11.67 7.12
N ARG A 291 -0.28 -12.34 8.10
CA ARG A 291 0.55 -13.52 7.87
C ARG A 291 -0.25 -14.72 7.34
N ILE A 292 -1.46 -14.95 7.87
CA ILE A 292 -2.35 -16.00 7.33
C ILE A 292 -2.67 -15.72 5.86
N TRP A 293 -2.97 -14.47 5.48
CA TRP A 293 -3.20 -14.11 4.08
C TRP A 293 -1.96 -14.30 3.21
N ALA A 294 -0.78 -13.90 3.68
CA ALA A 294 0.49 -14.09 2.98
C ALA A 294 0.74 -15.58 2.69
N SER A 295 0.70 -16.44 3.71
CA SER A 295 0.87 -17.88 3.54
C SER A 295 -0.24 -18.52 2.69
N ALA A 296 -1.46 -18.00 2.74
CA ALA A 296 -2.57 -18.50 1.90
C ALA A 296 -2.37 -18.15 0.42
N LEU A 297 -1.76 -17.01 0.11
CA LEU A 297 -1.40 -16.61 -1.26
C LEU A 297 -0.26 -17.47 -1.81
N GLU A 298 0.75 -17.79 -1.01
CA GLU A 298 1.85 -18.68 -1.40
C GLU A 298 1.35 -20.09 -1.74
N ARG A 299 0.37 -20.60 -0.98
CA ARG A 299 -0.19 -21.94 -1.18
C ARG A 299 -1.13 -22.04 -2.37
N ASN A 300 -1.94 -21.01 -2.61
CA ASN A 300 -2.96 -21.04 -3.67
C ASN A 300 -3.27 -19.64 -4.20
N LEU A 301 -2.35 -19.11 -5.00
CA LEU A 301 -2.42 -17.73 -5.51
C LEU A 301 -3.71 -17.48 -6.30
N SER A 302 -4.07 -18.37 -7.24
CA SER A 302 -5.22 -18.18 -8.14
C SER A 302 -6.56 -18.11 -7.41
N TYR A 303 -6.71 -18.83 -6.29
CA TYR A 303 -7.94 -18.83 -5.51
C TYR A 303 -7.97 -17.73 -4.43
N THR A 304 -6.83 -17.46 -3.79
CA THR A 304 -6.75 -16.54 -2.64
C THR A 304 -6.68 -15.08 -3.09
N LEU A 305 -5.93 -14.79 -4.16
CA LEU A 305 -5.66 -13.41 -4.58
C LEU A 305 -6.92 -12.62 -4.97
N PRO A 306 -7.89 -13.16 -5.75
CA PRO A 306 -9.09 -12.41 -6.08
C PRO A 306 -9.90 -11.99 -4.85
N ARG A 307 -9.92 -12.83 -3.80
CA ARG A 307 -10.63 -12.54 -2.54
C ARG A 307 -9.89 -11.51 -1.69
N TYR A 308 -8.57 -11.61 -1.64
CA TYR A 308 -7.77 -10.63 -0.92
C TYR A 308 -7.82 -9.26 -1.59
N LYS A 309 -7.78 -9.23 -2.93
CA LYS A 309 -7.98 -8.02 -3.73
C LYS A 309 -9.35 -7.38 -3.48
N ASP A 310 -10.43 -8.17 -3.51
CA ASP A 310 -11.79 -7.70 -3.17
C ASP A 310 -11.86 -7.04 -1.78
N LEU A 311 -11.15 -7.57 -0.78
CA LEU A 311 -11.07 -6.94 0.54
C LEU A 311 -10.32 -5.61 0.54
N LEU A 312 -9.20 -5.54 -0.18
CA LEU A 312 -8.35 -4.34 -0.25
C LEU A 312 -9.00 -3.23 -1.08
N GLU A 313 -9.81 -3.59 -2.07
CA GLU A 313 -10.55 -2.66 -2.93
C GLU A 313 -11.91 -2.25 -2.33
N SER A 314 -12.42 -2.98 -1.35
CA SER A 314 -13.70 -2.67 -0.72
C SER A 314 -13.67 -1.33 0.01
N ASP A 315 -14.73 -0.53 -0.19
CA ASP A 315 -15.00 0.68 0.60
C ASP A 315 -15.31 0.39 2.07
N PHE A 316 -15.66 -0.86 2.40
CA PHE A 316 -15.96 -1.26 3.77
C PHE A 316 -14.67 -1.48 4.56
N ASP A 317 -14.63 -0.94 5.77
CA ASP A 317 -13.45 -1.03 6.62
C ASP A 317 -13.40 -2.37 7.38
N TYR A 318 -13.20 -3.45 6.61
CA TYR A 318 -13.10 -4.81 7.13
C TYR A 318 -11.88 -4.97 8.04
N ALA A 319 -12.08 -5.71 9.13
CA ALA A 319 -10.99 -6.05 10.04
C ALA A 319 -9.97 -7.02 9.41
N ASP A 320 -10.36 -7.77 8.37
CA ASP A 320 -9.51 -8.69 7.60
C ASP A 320 -8.26 -8.02 7.02
N VAL A 321 -8.35 -6.71 6.73
CA VAL A 321 -7.29 -5.88 6.14
C VAL A 321 -7.00 -4.66 7.00
N ALA A 322 -7.31 -4.71 8.29
CA ALA A 322 -6.94 -3.65 9.22
C ALA A 322 -5.40 -3.59 9.32
N LEU A 323 -4.83 -2.40 9.17
CA LEU A 323 -3.38 -2.18 9.21
C LEU A 323 -2.60 -2.97 8.13
N ALA A 324 -3.26 -3.36 7.03
CA ALA A 324 -2.61 -4.10 5.95
C ALA A 324 -1.43 -3.31 5.35
N GLU A 325 -1.52 -1.98 5.30
CA GLU A 325 -0.43 -1.09 4.87
C GLU A 325 0.84 -1.22 5.72
N LYS A 326 0.72 -1.68 6.98
CA LYS A 326 1.84 -1.87 7.90
C LYS A 326 2.40 -3.29 7.87
N PHE A 327 1.54 -4.29 7.68
CA PHE A 327 1.89 -5.70 7.88
C PHE A 327 1.98 -6.55 6.62
N VAL A 328 1.53 -6.05 5.47
CA VAL A 328 1.72 -6.76 4.21
C VAL A 328 3.19 -6.71 3.84
N GLU A 329 3.80 -7.88 3.69
CA GLU A 329 5.20 -8.01 3.34
C GLU A 329 5.44 -7.89 1.82
N LYS A 330 6.70 -7.66 1.44
CA LYS A 330 7.10 -7.41 0.05
C LYS A 330 6.68 -8.53 -0.93
N PRO A 331 6.82 -9.85 -0.61
CA PRO A 331 6.41 -10.92 -1.52
C PRO A 331 4.91 -10.86 -1.84
N THR A 332 4.08 -10.62 -0.82
CA THR A 332 2.63 -10.47 -0.98
C THR A 332 2.28 -9.23 -1.81
N ALA A 333 2.91 -8.09 -1.53
CA ALA A 333 2.71 -6.88 -2.31
C ALA A 333 3.12 -7.07 -3.78
N GLN A 334 4.21 -7.79 -4.04
CA GLN A 334 4.67 -8.12 -5.38
C GLN A 334 3.68 -9.03 -6.12
N ALA A 335 3.11 -10.02 -5.44
CA ALA A 335 2.09 -10.90 -6.03
C ALA A 335 0.85 -10.11 -6.47
N ILE A 336 0.39 -9.18 -5.63
CA ILE A 336 -0.72 -8.28 -5.98
C ILE A 336 -0.34 -7.38 -7.17
N TRP A 337 0.87 -6.80 -7.15
CA TRP A 337 1.37 -5.95 -8.22
C TRP A 337 1.45 -6.68 -9.56
N ASN A 338 2.00 -7.89 -9.60
CA ASN A 338 2.14 -8.65 -10.84
C ASN A 338 0.79 -8.89 -11.51
N THR A 339 -0.25 -9.23 -10.75
CA THR A 339 -1.61 -9.39 -11.29
C THR A 339 -2.23 -8.07 -11.74
N LEU A 340 -1.97 -6.96 -11.04
CA LEU A 340 -2.39 -5.63 -11.50
C LEU A 340 -1.67 -5.25 -12.80
N ALA A 341 -0.37 -5.53 -12.92
CA ALA A 341 0.40 -5.26 -14.13
C ALA A 341 -0.08 -6.10 -15.32
N GLU A 342 -0.37 -7.38 -15.12
CA GLU A 342 -0.92 -8.28 -16.16
C GLU A 342 -2.31 -7.85 -16.64
N THR A 343 -3.13 -7.31 -15.75
CA THR A 343 -4.48 -6.82 -16.08
C THR A 343 -4.49 -5.37 -16.56
N SER A 344 -3.35 -4.67 -16.50
CA SER A 344 -3.25 -3.30 -16.96
C SER A 344 -3.14 -3.27 -18.49
N ASP A 345 -4.17 -2.76 -19.15
CA ASP A 345 -4.17 -2.43 -20.57
C ASP A 345 -3.36 -1.14 -20.82
N GLY A 346 -2.09 -1.13 -20.41
CA GLY A 346 -1.19 0.03 -20.49
C GLY A 346 -1.57 1.20 -19.57
N GLY A 347 -2.40 0.97 -18.56
CA GLY A 347 -2.86 1.99 -17.61
C GLY A 347 -1.82 2.36 -16.55
N PHE A 348 -1.78 3.64 -16.17
CA PHE A 348 -0.98 4.13 -15.05
C PHE A 348 -1.80 4.09 -13.76
N TYR A 349 -1.34 3.32 -12.78
CA TYR A 349 -2.02 3.21 -11.50
C TYR A 349 -1.81 4.44 -10.63
N TYR A 350 -2.88 4.97 -10.05
CA TYR A 350 -2.85 6.14 -9.17
C TYR A 350 -3.90 6.02 -8.05
N CYS A 351 -3.83 6.88 -7.03
CA CYS A 351 -4.79 6.89 -5.92
C CYS A 351 -5.74 8.10 -6.00
N PRO A 352 -7.02 7.91 -6.34
CA PRO A 352 -7.96 9.02 -6.44
C PRO A 352 -8.06 9.84 -5.15
N GLY A 353 -8.05 11.17 -5.30
CA GLY A 353 -8.20 12.11 -4.19
C GLY A 353 -6.92 12.42 -3.40
N LEU A 354 -5.75 11.92 -3.82
CA LEU A 354 -4.46 12.43 -3.36
C LEU A 354 -3.99 13.56 -4.29
N LYS A 355 -3.46 14.64 -3.71
CA LYS A 355 -2.90 15.77 -4.48
C LYS A 355 -1.70 15.36 -5.34
N GLU A 356 -0.95 14.36 -4.89
CA GLU A 356 0.27 13.84 -5.53
C GLU A 356 -0.01 12.90 -6.72
N THR A 357 -1.26 12.79 -7.14
CA THR A 357 -1.68 11.88 -8.21
C THR A 357 -2.61 12.61 -9.17
N ASP A 358 -2.13 13.70 -9.76
CA ASP A 358 -2.90 14.49 -10.73
C ASP A 358 -3.12 13.67 -12.01
N THR A 359 -4.40 13.41 -12.29
CA THR A 359 -4.82 12.71 -13.51
C THR A 359 -4.46 13.48 -14.78
N ASN A 360 -4.37 14.81 -14.71
CA ASN A 360 -3.94 15.60 -15.85
C ASN A 360 -2.50 15.27 -16.21
N THR A 361 -1.57 15.27 -15.25
CA THR A 361 -0.18 14.86 -15.48
C THR A 361 -0.07 13.46 -16.11
N ILE A 362 -0.90 12.51 -15.67
CA ILE A 362 -0.93 11.15 -16.24
C ILE A 362 -1.35 11.17 -17.71
N ILE A 363 -2.40 11.93 -18.05
CA ILE A 363 -2.95 11.99 -19.41
C ILE A 363 -2.07 12.83 -20.34
N THR A 364 -1.65 14.01 -19.89
CA THR A 364 -0.93 14.99 -20.73
C THR A 364 0.55 14.70 -20.84
N SER A 365 1.18 14.31 -19.72
CA SER A 365 2.64 14.18 -19.63
C SER A 365 3.09 12.73 -19.81
N LEU A 366 2.42 11.76 -19.16
CA LEU A 366 2.75 10.33 -19.29
C LEU A 366 2.02 9.63 -20.45
N ARG A 367 0.95 10.25 -20.99
CA ARG A 367 0.09 9.70 -22.06
C ARG A 367 -0.42 8.29 -21.79
N GLN A 368 -0.68 7.99 -20.52
CA GLN A 368 -1.21 6.69 -20.10
C GLN A 368 -2.66 6.83 -19.62
N LYS A 369 -3.40 5.73 -19.64
CA LYS A 369 -4.77 5.69 -19.14
C LYS A 369 -4.75 5.66 -17.61
N PRO A 370 -5.32 6.64 -16.90
CA PRO A 370 -5.32 6.62 -15.45
C PRO A 370 -6.18 5.46 -14.92
N ALA A 371 -5.63 4.64 -14.02
CA ALA A 371 -6.29 3.51 -13.39
C ALA A 371 -6.29 3.70 -11.86
N GLY A 372 -7.47 3.94 -11.28
CA GLY A 372 -7.59 4.24 -9.85
C GLY A 372 -7.41 3.00 -8.97
N LEU A 373 -6.63 3.13 -7.90
CA LEU A 373 -6.47 2.15 -6.82
C LEU A 373 -7.10 2.67 -5.53
N SER A 374 -7.56 1.76 -4.67
CA SER A 374 -7.99 2.12 -3.32
C SER A 374 -6.83 2.69 -2.50
N LYS A 375 -7.12 3.53 -1.51
CA LYS A 375 -6.09 4.11 -0.63
C LYS A 375 -5.24 3.03 0.05
N LYS A 376 -5.87 1.96 0.55
CA LYS A 376 -5.18 0.83 1.22
C LYS A 376 -4.17 0.17 0.27
N LEU A 377 -4.63 -0.17 -0.93
CA LEU A 377 -3.81 -0.83 -1.95
C LEU A 377 -2.65 0.07 -2.42
N TRP A 378 -2.92 1.37 -2.64
CA TRP A 378 -1.88 2.35 -2.95
C TRP A 378 -0.78 2.40 -1.89
N HIS A 379 -1.15 2.48 -0.60
CA HIS A 379 -0.17 2.58 0.49
C HIS A 379 0.67 1.31 0.64
N ILE A 380 0.07 0.13 0.48
CA ILE A 380 0.79 -1.15 0.46
C ILE A 380 1.85 -1.15 -0.65
N LEU A 381 1.46 -0.82 -1.88
CA LEU A 381 2.37 -0.83 -3.02
C LEU A 381 3.46 0.26 -2.91
N ARG A 382 3.11 1.45 -2.39
CA ARG A 382 4.05 2.55 -2.13
C ARG A 382 5.11 2.19 -1.10
N THR A 383 4.70 1.55 0.01
CA THR A 383 5.61 1.11 1.08
C THR A 383 6.73 0.22 0.54
N HIS A 384 6.42 -0.61 -0.45
CA HIS A 384 7.39 -1.52 -1.09
C HIS A 384 8.01 -0.97 -2.39
N LYS A 385 7.79 0.31 -2.72
CA LYS A 385 8.30 0.99 -3.93
C LYS A 385 7.89 0.31 -5.26
N LEU A 386 6.70 -0.29 -5.29
CA LEU A 386 6.16 -0.96 -6.48
C LEU A 386 5.38 -0.02 -7.41
N VAL A 387 4.91 1.11 -6.88
CA VAL A 387 4.22 2.16 -7.64
C VAL A 387 4.88 3.52 -7.40
N ARG A 388 4.83 4.38 -8.42
CA ARG A 388 5.35 5.75 -8.40
C ARG A 388 4.22 6.74 -8.57
N THR A 389 4.39 7.96 -8.06
CA THR A 389 3.54 9.08 -8.46
C THR A 389 3.83 9.46 -9.92
N PRO A 390 2.93 10.22 -10.59
CA PRO A 390 3.19 10.69 -11.94
C PRO A 390 4.52 11.45 -12.05
N GLU A 391 4.82 12.32 -11.09
CA GLU A 391 6.05 13.12 -11.05
C GLU A 391 7.29 12.24 -10.86
N GLU A 392 7.21 11.24 -9.97
CA GLU A 392 8.31 10.29 -9.74
C GLU A 392 8.55 9.39 -10.95
N GLU A 393 7.51 8.99 -11.67
CA GLU A 393 7.65 8.19 -12.90
C GLU A 393 8.27 9.03 -14.02
N ILE A 394 7.87 10.30 -14.16
CA ILE A 394 8.54 11.27 -15.02
C ILE A 394 10.01 11.36 -14.62
N GLU A 395 10.35 11.61 -13.36
CA GLU A 395 11.75 11.71 -12.95
C GLU A 395 12.53 10.40 -13.22
N HIS A 396 11.92 9.24 -12.97
CA HIS A 396 12.53 7.93 -13.14
C HIS A 396 12.89 7.64 -14.61
N ARG A 397 11.97 7.89 -15.55
CA ARG A 397 12.23 7.71 -16.99
C ARG A 397 13.39 8.59 -17.46
N PHE A 398 13.62 9.73 -16.80
CA PHE A 398 14.57 10.75 -17.25
C PHE A 398 15.95 10.66 -16.59
N LYS A 399 16.06 10.04 -15.41
CA LYS A 399 17.36 9.73 -14.79
C LYS A 399 18.22 8.81 -15.65
N GLY A 400 17.60 7.95 -16.46
CA GLY A 400 18.31 7.01 -17.35
C GLY A 400 18.64 7.55 -18.75
N LEU A 401 18.19 8.75 -19.11
CA LEU A 401 18.41 9.29 -20.45
C LEU A 401 19.87 9.65 -20.67
N LYS A 402 20.43 9.18 -21.79
CA LYS A 402 21.81 9.45 -22.19
C LYS A 402 21.90 10.84 -22.81
N ALA A 403 23.00 11.54 -22.51
CA ALA A 403 23.38 12.74 -23.23
C ALA A 403 23.47 12.44 -24.73
N SER A 404 22.94 13.34 -25.55
CA SER A 404 22.96 13.17 -27.00
C SER A 404 24.39 13.23 -27.53
N THR A 405 24.71 12.37 -28.47
CA THR A 405 26.00 12.36 -29.19
C THR A 405 25.97 13.18 -30.48
N GLN A 406 24.83 13.81 -30.80
CA GLN A 406 24.68 14.59 -32.03
C GLN A 406 25.49 15.88 -31.98
N HIS A 407 26.08 16.26 -33.10
CA HIS A 407 26.82 17.51 -33.23
C HIS A 407 25.90 18.73 -33.29
N PHE A 408 26.34 19.83 -32.68
CA PHE A 408 25.63 21.11 -32.73
C PHE A 408 25.77 21.76 -34.11
N THR A 409 24.64 21.95 -34.78
CA THR A 409 24.54 22.75 -36.01
C THR A 409 24.56 24.25 -35.71
N GLN A 410 24.75 25.10 -36.72
CA GLN A 410 24.57 26.56 -36.52
C GLN A 410 23.17 26.90 -36.04
N PHE A 411 22.14 26.24 -36.59
CA PHE A 411 20.76 26.34 -36.15
C PHE A 411 20.64 26.09 -34.63
N SER A 412 21.18 24.97 -34.13
CA SER A 412 21.01 24.63 -32.72
C SER A 412 21.80 25.55 -31.79
N ARG A 413 22.94 26.09 -32.22
CA ARG A 413 23.67 27.13 -31.47
C ARG A 413 22.83 28.40 -31.32
N HIS A 414 22.11 28.80 -32.37
CA HIS A 414 21.19 29.94 -32.28
C HIS A 414 20.00 29.65 -31.35
N ILE A 415 19.37 28.47 -31.45
CA ILE A 415 18.29 28.06 -30.53
C ILE A 415 18.79 28.05 -29.09
N GLN A 416 19.95 27.44 -28.82
CA GLN A 416 20.55 27.41 -27.49
C GLN A 416 20.86 28.81 -26.97
N ARG A 417 21.44 29.69 -27.80
CA ARG A 417 21.73 31.08 -27.44
C ARG A 417 20.46 31.83 -27.02
N GLY A 418 19.40 31.74 -27.83
CA GLY A 418 18.12 32.36 -27.53
C GLY A 418 17.49 31.79 -26.25
N LEU A 419 17.55 30.47 -26.06
CA LEU A 419 16.99 29.81 -24.88
C LEU A 419 17.73 30.22 -23.60
N VAL A 420 19.07 30.19 -23.59
CA VAL A 420 19.83 30.63 -22.42
C VAL A 420 19.59 32.11 -22.12
N ALA A 421 19.42 32.95 -23.15
CA ALA A 421 19.04 34.35 -22.97
C ALA A 421 17.67 34.52 -22.30
N CYS A 422 16.68 33.75 -22.72
CA CYS A 422 15.36 33.73 -22.09
C CYS A 422 15.43 33.22 -20.64
N LEU A 423 16.20 32.16 -20.37
CA LEU A 423 16.41 31.65 -19.01
C LEU A 423 17.05 32.70 -18.09
N ALA A 424 17.90 33.58 -18.61
CA ALA A 424 18.53 34.64 -17.83
C ALA A 424 17.56 35.76 -17.38
N LEU A 425 16.35 35.85 -17.96
CA LEU A 425 15.36 36.87 -17.63
C LEU A 425 14.78 36.73 -16.21
N HIS A 426 14.85 35.53 -15.61
CA HIS A 426 14.27 35.26 -14.29
C HIS A 426 15.26 34.54 -13.37
N SER A 427 15.25 34.87 -12.08
CA SER A 427 16.21 34.34 -11.09
C SER A 427 16.16 32.82 -10.95
N GLU A 428 14.95 32.24 -10.99
CA GLU A 428 14.75 30.79 -10.84
C GLU A 428 15.29 29.99 -12.03
N THR A 429 15.23 30.56 -13.24
CA THR A 429 15.67 29.90 -14.47
C THR A 429 17.13 30.21 -14.82
N ARG A 430 17.68 31.33 -14.36
CA ARG A 430 19.02 31.82 -14.74
C ARG A 430 20.16 30.85 -14.41
N ALA A 431 20.02 30.07 -13.34
CA ALA A 431 21.03 29.12 -12.90
C ALA A 431 20.85 27.70 -13.48
N LEU A 432 19.90 27.50 -14.40
CA LEU A 432 19.70 26.19 -15.04
C LEU A 432 20.79 25.93 -16.08
N SER A 433 21.46 24.78 -15.96
CA SER A 433 22.29 24.24 -17.05
C SER A 433 21.40 23.62 -18.12
N ILE A 434 21.87 23.55 -19.38
CA ILE A 434 21.13 22.90 -20.47
C ILE A 434 21.89 21.66 -20.93
N GLU A 435 21.19 20.53 -21.00
CA GLU A 435 21.70 19.26 -21.52
C GLU A 435 20.77 18.73 -22.61
N TYR A 436 21.32 18.37 -23.78
CA TYR A 436 20.55 17.74 -24.84
C TYR A 436 20.54 16.23 -24.65
N VAL A 437 19.37 15.60 -24.67
CA VAL A 437 19.19 14.16 -24.41
C VAL A 437 18.46 13.47 -25.55
N THR A 438 18.82 12.21 -25.78
CA THR A 438 18.14 11.35 -26.74
C THR A 438 17.11 10.49 -26.00
N THR A 439 15.87 10.47 -26.50
CA THR A 439 14.79 9.62 -26.00
C THR A 439 14.05 8.98 -27.17
N GLU A 440 13.48 7.79 -26.95
CA GLU A 440 12.56 7.17 -27.92
C GLU A 440 11.22 7.92 -27.98
N ASP A 441 10.86 8.64 -26.91
CA ASP A 441 9.65 9.46 -26.85
C ASP A 441 9.86 10.83 -27.51
N LYS A 442 9.55 10.89 -28.81
CA LYS A 442 9.63 12.10 -29.64
C LYS A 442 8.74 13.26 -29.16
N THR A 443 7.79 13.00 -28.27
CA THR A 443 6.80 13.99 -27.82
C THR A 443 7.27 14.78 -26.60
N MET A 444 8.28 14.26 -25.92
CA MET A 444 8.99 14.89 -24.81
C MET A 444 9.90 16.01 -25.33
N THR A 445 9.66 17.27 -24.95
CA THR A 445 10.43 18.41 -25.46
C THR A 445 11.44 18.94 -24.45
N VAL A 446 11.00 19.21 -23.22
CA VAL A 446 11.84 19.72 -22.11
C VAL A 446 11.45 19.14 -20.75
N LEU A 447 12.42 18.95 -19.86
CA LEU A 447 12.21 18.65 -18.45
C LEU A 447 13.25 19.34 -17.55
N VAL A 448 12.82 19.88 -16.42
CA VAL A 448 13.71 20.45 -15.39
C VAL A 448 13.94 19.45 -14.26
N SER A 449 15.19 19.04 -14.11
CA SER A 449 15.67 18.30 -12.95
C SER A 449 15.90 19.27 -11.78
N LYS A 450 15.06 19.18 -10.74
CA LYS A 450 15.16 20.04 -9.55
C LYS A 450 16.45 19.79 -8.77
N ASP A 451 16.86 18.52 -8.64
CA ASP A 451 18.05 18.13 -7.88
C ASP A 451 19.34 18.65 -8.50
N THR A 452 19.46 18.57 -9.83
CA THR A 452 20.69 18.93 -10.55
C THR A 452 20.64 20.33 -11.17
N ARG A 453 19.53 21.06 -10.99
CA ARG A 453 19.25 22.34 -11.66
C ARG A 453 19.58 22.31 -13.15
N CYS A 454 19.17 21.23 -13.82
CA CYS A 454 19.46 20.99 -15.24
C CYS A 454 18.17 20.93 -16.05
N LEU A 455 18.09 21.73 -17.10
CA LEU A 455 17.08 21.68 -18.14
C LEU A 455 17.53 20.68 -19.21
N LYS A 456 16.86 19.53 -19.27
CA LYS A 456 17.06 18.53 -20.32
C LYS A 456 16.17 18.85 -21.51
N VAL A 457 16.77 19.01 -22.68
CA VAL A 457 16.09 19.32 -23.95
C VAL A 457 16.25 18.14 -24.91
N HIS A 458 15.19 17.75 -25.62
CA HIS A 458 15.31 16.65 -26.60
C HIS A 458 16.25 17.04 -27.75
N ASP A 459 17.11 16.12 -28.18
CA ASP A 459 18.07 16.31 -29.27
C ASP A 459 17.45 16.59 -30.66
N LYS A 460 16.12 16.46 -30.84
CA LYS A 460 15.44 16.87 -32.07
C LYS A 460 15.60 18.36 -32.37
N TYR A 461 15.89 19.18 -31.36
CA TYR A 461 16.18 20.61 -31.53
C TYR A 461 17.63 20.89 -31.95
N LEU A 462 18.46 19.85 -32.15
CA LEU A 462 19.83 20.01 -32.67
C LEU A 462 19.89 20.17 -34.19
N LYS A 463 18.83 19.81 -34.92
CA LYS A 463 18.72 19.97 -36.38
C LYS A 463 17.41 20.65 -36.76
N SER A 464 17.45 21.46 -37.82
CA SER A 464 16.28 22.22 -38.29
C SER A 464 15.12 21.29 -38.66
N ASP A 465 15.37 20.27 -39.47
CA ASP A 465 14.32 19.40 -40.01
C ASP A 465 13.57 18.63 -38.92
N THR A 466 14.31 18.11 -37.94
CA THR A 466 13.73 17.37 -36.83
C THR A 466 13.01 18.27 -35.83
N ALA A 467 13.45 19.52 -35.67
CA ALA A 467 12.80 20.49 -34.80
C ALA A 467 11.44 20.93 -35.37
N HIS A 468 11.37 21.15 -36.69
CA HIS A 468 10.15 21.60 -37.38
C HIS A 468 9.18 20.47 -37.71
N GLY A 469 9.59 19.19 -37.64
CA GLY A 469 8.69 18.06 -37.88
C GLY A 469 7.46 18.01 -36.95
N ALA A 470 7.52 18.62 -35.76
CA ALA A 470 6.41 18.72 -34.81
C ALA A 470 5.77 20.11 -34.74
N ALA A 471 6.47 21.14 -35.22
CA ALA A 471 6.05 22.54 -35.19
C ALA A 471 6.50 23.22 -36.50
N PRO A 472 5.84 22.94 -37.63
CA PRO A 472 6.21 23.54 -38.91
C PRO A 472 6.00 25.04 -38.83
N CYS A 473 6.89 25.80 -39.45
CA CYS A 473 6.74 27.23 -39.60
C CYS A 473 6.96 27.65 -41.04
N LEU A 474 6.27 28.70 -41.47
CA LEU A 474 6.32 29.20 -42.85
C LEU A 474 7.76 29.47 -43.31
N GLY A 475 8.62 30.01 -42.45
CA GLY A 475 10.00 30.29 -42.82
C GLY A 475 10.84 29.02 -43.05
N TYR A 476 10.57 27.92 -42.34
CA TYR A 476 11.19 26.63 -42.62
C TYR A 476 10.68 26.07 -43.95
N GLU A 477 9.36 26.01 -44.15
CA GLU A 477 8.73 25.49 -45.39
C GLU A 477 9.22 26.21 -46.64
N MET A 478 9.36 27.53 -46.57
CA MET A 478 9.84 28.37 -47.68
C MET A 478 11.36 28.28 -47.90
N SER A 479 12.12 27.76 -46.93
CA SER A 479 13.59 27.62 -47.01
C SER A 479 14.06 26.28 -47.58
N ILE A 480 13.18 25.26 -47.61
CA ILE A 480 13.46 23.89 -48.11
C ILE A 480 14.16 23.87 -49.49
N PRO A 481 13.84 24.74 -50.47
CA PRO A 481 14.51 24.71 -51.77
C PRO A 481 15.95 25.24 -51.79
N TYR A 482 16.44 25.86 -50.70
CA TYR A 482 17.69 26.63 -50.66
C TYR A 482 18.71 26.13 -49.63
N THR A 483 18.46 24.98 -48.99
CA THR A 483 19.30 24.45 -47.91
C THR A 483 20.47 23.64 -48.46
N ASP A 484 21.55 24.34 -48.82
CA ASP A 484 22.87 23.82 -48.48
C ASP A 484 23.02 23.89 -46.95
N ASP A 485 23.77 22.95 -46.37
CA ASP A 485 23.93 22.62 -44.93
C ASP A 485 24.40 23.81 -44.02
N GLN A 486 24.44 25.03 -44.56
CA GLN A 486 24.94 26.27 -43.95
C GLN A 486 23.89 27.37 -43.79
N SER A 487 22.64 27.18 -44.22
CA SER A 487 21.64 28.26 -44.14
C SER A 487 21.23 28.56 -42.68
N MET A 488 21.71 29.71 -42.20
CA MET A 488 21.58 30.26 -40.85
C MET A 488 20.12 30.68 -40.52
N PHE A 489 19.22 29.72 -40.39
CA PHE A 489 17.83 30.00 -40.03
C PHE A 489 17.65 29.94 -38.50
N PHE A 490 17.03 30.97 -37.89
CA PHE A 490 16.74 31.03 -36.45
C PHE A 490 15.24 31.24 -36.21
N CYS A 491 14.64 30.37 -35.39
CA CYS A 491 13.20 30.31 -35.15
C CYS A 491 12.83 30.67 -33.71
N ASP A 492 12.27 31.87 -33.54
CA ASP A 492 11.83 32.38 -32.23
C ASP A 492 10.79 31.47 -31.60
N HIS A 493 9.84 30.97 -32.40
CA HIS A 493 8.74 30.15 -31.90
C HIS A 493 9.23 28.87 -31.20
N LEU A 494 10.35 28.29 -31.64
CA LEU A 494 10.95 27.13 -30.96
C LEU A 494 11.55 27.52 -29.62
N VAL A 495 12.25 28.65 -29.54
CA VAL A 495 12.81 29.17 -28.29
C VAL A 495 11.69 29.54 -27.31
N GLU A 496 10.63 30.19 -27.81
CA GLU A 496 9.44 30.57 -27.04
C GLU A 496 8.70 29.33 -26.49
N ASP A 497 8.53 28.27 -27.29
CA ASP A 497 7.92 27.00 -26.83
C ASP A 497 8.78 26.32 -25.75
N LEU A 498 10.09 26.20 -25.99
CA LEU A 498 11.03 25.60 -25.03
C LEU A 498 11.05 26.38 -23.70
N TYR A 499 11.13 27.71 -23.76
CA TYR A 499 11.12 28.56 -22.57
C TYR A 499 9.76 28.52 -21.86
N GLY A 500 8.67 28.59 -22.62
CA GLY A 500 7.31 28.53 -22.09
C GLY A 500 7.04 27.26 -21.28
N ARG A 501 7.47 26.10 -21.79
CA ARG A 501 7.36 24.80 -21.09
C ARG A 501 8.31 24.69 -19.90
N THR A 502 9.45 25.38 -19.94
CA THR A 502 10.39 25.44 -18.80
C THR A 502 9.78 26.22 -17.65
N LEU A 503 9.15 27.37 -17.93
CA LEU A 503 8.48 28.20 -16.91
C LEU A 503 7.38 27.44 -16.16
N GLU A 504 6.59 26.63 -16.88
CA GLU A 504 5.53 25.78 -16.30
C GLU A 504 6.05 24.76 -15.29
N GLN A 505 7.33 24.36 -15.38
CA GLN A 505 7.94 23.39 -14.47
C GLN A 505 8.69 24.03 -13.29
N VAL A 506 9.17 25.26 -13.48
CA VAL A 506 10.01 25.97 -12.49
C VAL A 506 9.18 26.84 -11.56
N ILE A 507 8.19 27.56 -12.09
CA ILE A 507 7.37 28.47 -11.30
C ILE A 507 6.25 27.64 -10.66
N ASN A 508 6.37 27.36 -9.35
CA ASN A 508 5.41 26.54 -8.60
C ASN A 508 4.95 27.23 -7.29
N PRO A 509 3.66 27.57 -7.13
CA PRO A 509 2.61 27.44 -8.14
C PRO A 509 2.82 28.42 -9.31
N PRO A 510 2.38 28.08 -10.53
CA PRO A 510 2.51 28.98 -11.67
C PRO A 510 1.58 30.18 -11.47
N ASP A 511 2.15 31.34 -11.18
CA ASP A 511 1.44 32.61 -11.27
C ASP A 511 1.23 32.94 -12.77
N PRO A 512 -0.02 32.91 -13.27
CA PRO A 512 -0.30 33.10 -14.69
C PRO A 512 0.19 34.46 -15.21
N ASP A 513 0.15 35.50 -14.38
CA ASP A 513 0.54 36.85 -14.77
C ASP A 513 2.06 36.97 -14.87
N ILE A 514 2.80 36.35 -13.94
CA ILE A 514 4.27 36.28 -14.01
C ILE A 514 4.72 35.48 -15.24
N VAL A 515 4.15 34.28 -15.45
CA VAL A 515 4.49 33.44 -16.60
C VAL A 515 4.19 34.18 -17.91
N ARG A 516 3.04 34.84 -18.02
CA ARG A 516 2.68 35.64 -19.19
C ARG A 516 3.63 36.81 -19.40
N SER A 517 3.96 37.56 -18.35
CA SER A 517 4.90 38.69 -18.42
C SER A 517 6.27 38.24 -18.90
N LEU A 518 6.79 37.13 -18.38
CA LEU A 518 8.08 36.56 -18.80
C LEU A 518 8.07 36.09 -20.26
N ARG A 519 6.98 35.46 -20.71
CA ARG A 519 6.81 35.07 -22.12
C ARG A 519 6.81 36.28 -23.06
N LEU A 520 6.12 37.36 -22.68
CA LEU A 520 6.11 38.61 -23.45
C LEU A 520 7.50 39.25 -23.50
N ALA A 521 8.19 39.35 -22.36
CA ALA A 521 9.54 39.90 -22.29
C ALA A 521 10.56 39.09 -23.13
N ALA A 522 10.44 37.76 -23.10
CA ALA A 522 11.25 36.87 -23.94
C ALA A 522 10.99 37.11 -25.43
N ARG A 523 9.72 37.17 -25.82
CA ARG A 523 9.30 37.43 -27.21
C ARG A 523 9.83 38.78 -27.73
N ASP A 524 9.66 39.84 -26.95
CA ASP A 524 10.15 41.18 -27.33
C ASP A 524 11.68 41.20 -27.45
N SER A 525 12.38 40.52 -26.55
CA SER A 525 13.85 40.45 -26.58
C SER A 525 14.36 39.62 -27.77
N LEU A 526 13.69 38.52 -28.11
CA LEU A 526 14.03 37.68 -29.27
C LEU A 526 13.75 38.37 -30.61
N LEU A 527 12.69 39.16 -30.68
CA LEU A 527 12.35 39.96 -31.86
C LEU A 527 13.47 40.94 -32.21
N LEU A 528 14.03 41.56 -31.17
CA LEU A 528 15.07 42.58 -31.25
C LEU A 528 16.51 42.02 -31.29
N MET A 529 16.68 40.73 -31.02
CA MET A 529 17.98 40.06 -31.00
C MET A 529 18.63 40.05 -32.40
N PRO A 530 19.88 40.53 -32.55
CA PRO A 530 20.63 40.42 -33.79
C PRO A 530 20.83 38.97 -34.24
N ARG A 531 20.66 38.72 -35.54
CA ARG A 531 20.76 37.41 -36.18
C ARG A 531 21.84 37.44 -37.25
N MET A 532 22.39 36.28 -37.59
CA MET A 532 23.39 36.15 -38.67
C MET A 532 24.50 37.20 -38.56
N VAL A 533 25.00 37.43 -37.34
CA VAL A 533 26.10 38.36 -37.13
C VAL A 533 27.32 37.81 -37.87
N SER A 534 27.89 38.63 -38.75
CA SER A 534 29.02 38.29 -39.58
C SER A 534 30.08 39.38 -39.49
N ILE A 535 31.32 38.97 -39.72
CA ILE A 535 32.47 39.86 -39.79
C ILE A 535 33.25 39.53 -41.05
N ASN A 536 33.61 40.55 -41.82
CA ASN A 536 34.33 40.41 -43.08
C ASN A 536 35.41 41.48 -43.20
N ILE A 537 36.46 41.16 -43.95
CA ILE A 537 37.51 42.11 -44.32
C ILE A 537 36.87 43.20 -45.21
N SER A 538 37.17 44.46 -44.93
CA SER A 538 36.69 45.58 -45.73
C SER A 538 37.56 45.78 -46.99
N GLY A 539 37.23 46.76 -47.83
CA GLY A 539 38.10 47.14 -48.96
C GLY A 539 39.35 47.93 -48.55
N GLN A 540 39.49 48.30 -47.27
CA GLN A 540 40.57 49.14 -46.74
C GLN A 540 41.50 48.33 -45.80
N PRO A 541 42.81 48.64 -45.74
CA PRO A 541 43.74 47.96 -44.83
C PRO A 541 43.37 48.19 -43.36
N LEU A 542 43.53 47.15 -42.53
CA LEU A 542 43.33 47.21 -41.08
C LEU A 542 41.90 47.61 -40.68
N GLU A 543 40.91 47.23 -41.50
CA GLU A 543 39.50 47.56 -41.30
C GLU A 543 38.61 46.32 -41.48
N LEU A 544 37.74 46.09 -40.49
CA LEU A 544 36.75 45.01 -40.48
C LEU A 544 35.33 45.59 -40.52
N ARG A 545 34.48 44.96 -41.35
CA ARG A 545 33.04 45.24 -41.43
C ARG A 545 32.26 44.19 -40.65
N VAL A 546 31.45 44.65 -39.71
CA VAL A 546 30.47 43.84 -38.99
C VAL A 546 29.09 44.08 -39.57
N SER A 547 28.34 43.03 -39.87
CA SER A 547 26.95 43.14 -40.36
C SER A 547 26.05 42.07 -39.72
N TRP A 548 24.75 42.36 -39.63
CA TRP A 548 23.77 41.43 -39.06
C TRP A 548 22.42 41.58 -39.75
N LYS A 549 21.50 40.65 -39.46
CA LYS A 549 20.09 40.74 -39.83
C LYS A 549 19.23 40.84 -38.58
N CYS A 550 18.01 41.34 -38.72
CA CYS A 550 17.00 41.26 -37.67
C CYS A 550 15.64 40.89 -38.26
N LYS A 551 14.68 40.60 -37.37
CA LYS A 551 13.31 40.23 -37.76
C LYS A 551 12.39 41.43 -37.48
N ASP A 552 12.72 42.57 -38.08
CA ASP A 552 11.91 43.77 -37.98
C ASP A 552 10.85 43.81 -39.09
N SER A 553 9.74 44.47 -38.80
CA SER A 553 8.78 44.88 -39.83
C SER A 553 9.13 46.29 -40.28
N GLU A 554 8.74 46.66 -41.51
CA GLU A 554 8.83 48.06 -41.97
C GLU A 554 8.19 49.02 -40.96
N PHE A 555 7.06 48.63 -40.39
CA PHE A 555 6.39 49.38 -39.33
C PHE A 555 7.28 49.64 -38.09
N LEU A 556 8.05 48.65 -37.63
CA LEU A 556 8.97 48.84 -36.50
C LEU A 556 10.14 49.76 -36.86
N ARG A 557 10.66 49.64 -38.10
CA ARG A 557 11.72 50.52 -38.61
C ARG A 557 11.28 51.97 -38.67
N ASP A 558 10.05 52.23 -39.09
CA ASP A 558 9.52 53.58 -39.23
C ASP A 558 9.24 54.24 -37.88
N ILE A 559 8.64 53.50 -36.94
CA ILE A 559 8.16 54.09 -35.66
C ILE A 559 9.24 54.10 -34.59
N VAL A 560 10.01 53.01 -34.49
CA VAL A 560 10.94 52.78 -33.37
C VAL A 560 12.39 52.90 -33.82
N GLY A 561 12.67 52.62 -35.09
CA GLY A 561 14.02 52.68 -35.67
C GLY A 561 14.79 53.98 -35.41
N PRO A 562 14.19 55.18 -35.49
CA PRO A 562 14.89 56.44 -35.19
C PRO A 562 15.34 56.58 -33.73
N LYS A 563 14.74 55.83 -32.80
CA LYS A 563 15.02 55.89 -31.35
C LYS A 563 15.87 54.74 -30.84
N LEU A 564 16.08 53.71 -31.66
CA LEU A 564 16.86 52.52 -31.30
C LEU A 564 18.24 52.58 -31.94
N LEU A 565 19.24 52.17 -31.15
CA LEU A 565 20.62 52.04 -31.58
C LEU A 565 21.07 50.61 -31.33
N TYR A 566 21.94 50.09 -32.19
CA TYR A 566 22.71 48.89 -31.90
C TYR A 566 24.04 49.28 -31.26
N ALA A 567 24.41 48.59 -30.20
CA ALA A 567 25.74 48.61 -29.64
C ALA A 567 26.55 47.47 -30.29
N VAL A 568 27.66 47.82 -30.91
CA VAL A 568 28.58 46.87 -31.55
C VAL A 568 29.94 46.99 -30.89
N THR A 569 30.40 45.92 -30.28
CA THR A 569 31.74 45.85 -29.68
C THR A 569 32.59 44.85 -30.44
N LEU A 570 33.73 45.29 -30.93
CA LEU A 570 34.68 44.45 -31.65
C LEU A 570 35.79 43.99 -30.70
N HIS A 571 35.66 42.75 -30.21
CA HIS A 571 36.53 42.17 -29.21
C HIS A 571 37.76 41.49 -29.81
N ARG A 572 38.88 41.57 -29.10
CA ARG A 572 40.12 40.83 -29.41
C ARG A 572 40.05 39.40 -28.90
N GLU A 573 40.33 38.40 -29.72
CA GLU A 573 40.27 36.99 -29.34
C GLU A 573 41.24 36.68 -28.19
N SER A 574 42.45 37.26 -28.23
CA SER A 574 43.51 37.02 -27.25
C SER A 574 43.11 37.34 -25.80
N THR A 575 42.31 38.39 -25.60
CA THR A 575 41.94 38.89 -24.26
C THR A 575 40.48 38.64 -23.91
N CYS A 576 39.61 38.57 -24.90
CA CYS A 576 38.16 38.61 -24.71
C CYS A 576 37.44 37.33 -25.16
N SER A 577 38.13 36.25 -25.54
CA SER A 577 37.50 35.01 -26.04
C SER A 577 36.34 34.48 -25.17
N GLN A 578 36.42 34.64 -23.84
CA GLN A 578 35.34 34.23 -22.93
C GLN A 578 34.04 35.03 -23.11
N LEU A 579 34.11 36.28 -23.59
CA LEU A 579 32.94 37.14 -23.81
C LEU A 579 32.02 36.60 -24.91
N LYS A 580 32.48 35.68 -25.77
CA LYS A 580 31.60 34.93 -26.70
C LYS A 580 30.47 34.21 -25.97
N LYS A 581 30.64 33.88 -24.69
CA LYS A 581 29.63 33.24 -23.84
C LYS A 581 28.67 34.24 -23.19
N GLU A 582 28.93 35.54 -23.24
CA GLU A 582 28.01 36.56 -22.72
C GLU A 582 26.71 36.60 -23.53
N ILE A 583 25.60 36.78 -22.83
CA ILE A 583 24.26 36.55 -23.41
C ILE A 583 23.41 37.83 -23.41
N SER A 584 23.66 38.72 -22.46
CA SER A 584 22.92 39.98 -22.32
C SER A 584 23.88 41.16 -22.26
N PHE A 585 23.58 42.21 -23.01
CA PHE A 585 24.22 43.51 -22.93
C PHE A 585 23.74 44.27 -21.68
N GLN A 586 24.67 44.94 -21.01
CA GLN A 586 24.40 45.85 -19.90
C GLN A 586 24.72 47.27 -20.36
N ASN A 587 23.76 48.17 -20.25
CA ASN A 587 23.96 49.56 -20.62
C ASN A 587 24.39 50.36 -19.40
N ASP A 588 25.70 50.50 -19.21
CA ASP A 588 26.29 51.24 -18.09
C ASP A 588 26.46 52.74 -18.39
N GLY A 589 25.95 53.22 -19.54
CA GLY A 589 26.05 54.62 -19.97
C GLY A 589 27.44 55.05 -20.45
N VAL A 590 28.42 54.14 -20.45
CA VAL A 590 29.81 54.39 -20.88
C VAL A 590 30.02 53.85 -22.29
N MET A 591 30.42 54.71 -23.23
CA MET A 591 30.71 54.37 -24.63
C MET A 591 32.13 53.79 -24.81
N VAL A 592 32.59 52.99 -23.85
CA VAL A 592 33.88 52.29 -23.89
C VAL A 592 33.65 50.91 -23.31
N ALA A 593 33.99 49.87 -24.05
CA ALA A 593 33.92 48.52 -23.52
C ALA A 593 34.86 48.39 -22.32
N ALA A 594 34.39 47.78 -21.23
CA ALA A 594 35.20 47.62 -20.02
C ALA A 594 36.55 46.90 -20.27
N CYS A 595 36.64 46.11 -21.33
CA CYS A 595 37.84 45.42 -21.78
C CYS A 595 38.78 46.26 -22.67
N GLY A 596 38.48 47.54 -22.91
CA GLY A 596 39.27 48.44 -23.76
C GLY A 596 39.17 48.18 -25.27
N CYS A 597 38.26 47.30 -25.69
CA CYS A 597 38.00 47.01 -27.11
C CYS A 597 37.19 48.13 -27.77
N GLN A 598 37.32 48.26 -29.10
CA GLN A 598 36.59 49.28 -29.84
C GLN A 598 35.08 48.99 -29.77
N MET A 599 34.30 50.02 -29.45
CA MET A 599 32.84 49.97 -29.38
C MET A 599 32.28 51.12 -30.21
N THR A 600 31.21 50.85 -30.95
CA THR A 600 30.48 51.86 -31.69
C THR A 600 28.98 51.64 -31.55
N THR A 601 28.22 52.70 -31.79
CA THR A 601 26.76 52.62 -31.88
C THR A 601 26.30 52.96 -33.28
N THR A 602 25.46 52.13 -33.86
CA THR A 602 24.86 52.37 -35.17
C THR A 602 23.35 52.52 -35.07
N SER A 603 22.74 53.19 -36.03
CA SER A 603 21.28 53.30 -36.11
C SER A 603 20.65 51.91 -36.29
N PHE A 604 19.43 51.73 -35.77
CA PHE A 604 18.69 50.48 -35.94
C PHE A 604 18.58 50.04 -37.41
N ASN A 605 18.44 50.98 -38.34
CA ASN A 605 18.22 50.69 -39.76
C ASN A 605 19.50 50.39 -40.55
N ALA A 606 20.70 50.66 -40.01
CA ALA A 606 21.95 50.50 -40.75
C ALA A 606 22.39 49.03 -40.87
N HIS A 607 22.19 48.24 -39.82
CA HIS A 607 22.59 46.83 -39.73
C HIS A 607 24.07 46.51 -40.05
N GLU A 608 24.93 47.53 -40.05
CA GLU A 608 26.36 47.40 -40.24
C GLU A 608 27.14 48.40 -39.38
N ALA A 609 28.40 48.05 -39.12
CA ALA A 609 29.39 48.87 -38.43
C ALA A 609 30.79 48.62 -39.01
N LEU A 610 31.58 49.67 -39.14
CA LEU A 610 32.97 49.62 -39.60
C LEU A 610 33.91 49.94 -38.45
N PHE A 611 34.99 49.18 -38.35
CA PHE A 611 36.04 49.34 -37.36
C PHE A 611 37.39 49.43 -38.06
N SER A 612 38.13 50.52 -37.82
CA SER A 612 39.41 50.80 -38.46
C SER A 612 40.55 50.95 -37.44
N GLY A 613 41.79 50.96 -37.95
CA GLY A 613 42.99 51.07 -37.10
C GLY A 613 43.21 49.81 -36.25
N LEU A 614 42.85 48.65 -36.78
CA LEU A 614 42.97 47.36 -36.10
C LEU A 614 44.41 46.82 -36.18
N ASP A 615 44.80 46.01 -35.20
CA ASP A 615 46.08 45.30 -35.22
C ASP A 615 46.00 44.07 -36.14
N SER A 616 46.87 44.01 -37.16
CA SER A 616 46.96 42.89 -38.11
C SER A 616 47.35 41.56 -37.48
N ALA A 617 47.97 41.56 -36.29
CA ALA A 617 48.38 40.34 -35.60
C ALA A 617 47.27 39.74 -34.71
N GLU A 618 46.15 40.43 -34.56
CA GLU A 618 45.06 40.05 -33.65
C GLU A 618 43.84 39.53 -34.42
N LEU A 619 43.11 38.58 -33.83
CA LEU A 619 41.83 38.11 -34.35
C LEU A 619 40.70 38.84 -33.63
N TYR A 620 39.66 39.22 -34.34
CA TYR A 620 38.54 39.96 -33.79
C TYR A 620 37.21 39.25 -34.00
N PHE A 621 36.33 39.33 -33.01
CA PHE A 621 34.93 38.90 -33.13
C PHE A 621 33.99 39.98 -32.59
N PRO A 622 32.82 40.18 -33.22
CA PRO A 622 31.84 41.15 -32.76
C PRO A 622 30.85 40.55 -31.76
N LEU A 623 30.45 41.38 -30.79
CA LEU A 623 29.20 41.22 -30.06
C LEU A 623 28.26 42.36 -30.45
N VAL A 624 27.03 41.99 -30.83
CA VAL A 624 26.00 42.93 -31.29
C VAL A 624 24.75 42.75 -30.45
N ALA A 625 24.23 43.83 -29.89
CA ALA A 625 22.96 43.88 -29.18
C ALA A 625 22.29 45.24 -29.38
N ILE A 626 21.00 45.35 -29.11
CA ILE A 626 20.37 46.67 -28.97
C ILE A 626 20.99 47.40 -27.78
N ASN A 627 21.22 48.70 -27.93
CA ASN A 627 21.72 49.59 -26.88
C ASN A 627 20.62 49.88 -25.84
N ARG A 628 20.18 48.84 -25.15
CA ARG A 628 19.19 48.86 -24.08
C ARG A 628 19.60 47.84 -23.04
N ASP A 629 19.39 48.18 -21.77
CA ASP A 629 19.71 47.28 -20.67
C ASP A 629 19.05 45.90 -20.86
N LYS A 630 19.82 44.84 -20.60
CA LYS A 630 19.46 43.42 -20.72
C LYS A 630 19.07 42.96 -22.13
N SER A 631 19.46 43.66 -23.18
CA SER A 631 19.25 43.21 -24.55
C SER A 631 20.08 41.97 -24.89
N PHE A 632 19.52 41.08 -25.71
CA PHE A 632 20.18 39.82 -26.07
C PHE A 632 21.27 40.04 -27.12
N TYR A 633 22.45 39.49 -26.86
CA TYR A 633 23.52 39.44 -27.86
C TYR A 633 23.22 38.39 -28.92
N GLY A 634 23.43 38.76 -30.18
CA GLY A 634 23.52 37.80 -31.27
C GLY A 634 24.61 36.73 -31.02
N LEU A 635 24.52 35.63 -31.76
CA LEU A 635 25.58 34.61 -31.74
C LEU A 635 26.84 35.20 -32.40
N ALA A 636 27.95 35.23 -31.66
CA ALA A 636 29.22 35.72 -32.18
C ALA A 636 29.75 34.79 -33.30
N PRO A 637 30.21 35.33 -34.45
CA PRO A 637 30.88 34.54 -35.48
C PRO A 637 32.29 34.13 -35.03
N ALA A 638 32.96 33.34 -35.87
CA ALA A 638 34.38 33.06 -35.71
C ALA A 638 35.20 34.35 -35.81
N ALA A 639 36.30 34.42 -35.05
CA ALA A 639 37.17 35.58 -35.08
C ALA A 639 38.06 35.58 -36.33
N ILE A 640 38.31 36.76 -36.90
CA ILE A 640 39.15 36.92 -38.11
C ILE A 640 40.15 38.06 -37.93
N ALA A 641 41.25 38.01 -38.69
CA ALA A 641 42.22 39.10 -38.75
C ALA A 641 41.77 40.18 -39.75
N PRO A 642 42.14 41.46 -39.54
CA PRO A 642 41.89 42.58 -40.46
C PRO A 642 42.55 42.44 -41.83
#